data_AF-A0A9D9PSK5-F1
#
_entry.id   AF-A0A9D9PSK5-F1
#
_cell.length_a   1.000
_cell.length_b   1.000
_cell.length_c   1.000
_cell.angle_alpha   90.00
_cell.angle_beta   90.00
_cell.angle_gamma   90.00
#
_symmetry.space_group_name_H-M   'P 1'
#
loop_
_entity.id
_entity.type
_entity.pdbx_description
1 polymer ?
#
loop_
_entity_poly.entity_id
_entity_poly.type
_entity_poly.pdbx_seq_one_letter_code
_entity_poly.pdbx_strand_id
1 'polypeptide(L)'
;NIKCLIDDDEAKWGCYIENVIVYGGREKIPEAVKKFGIKKIFLAIPNATIQDRSAILDICKKTGCAIKILPAIYQLTDADASASNLGNVEIDDLLPREDISVDNEEIVASLKGRVILVTGCGAIGTEICRQIASCQPARLIILDVYENNVYDLQQKLPREFPDLDMVFLIASVRDSRRLEQIFSLYRPEIVFHTAAHKHLTMMESSPCEALKNNVIGTYKTAFAAILYGCQRFFLLSSDKAVNPTSVLGASCRLNEILMQVFDYLMRSGQLDKLFSPYTHTHLHMLKPTTCQTHFAAIRFGNCLDSSGSSIYKMFQRQIALGGPLRITHKDVTRFCMSTKDAVRLILQASAYTQGGELFVLDMGTPQKIDDLARTLVKLNGLIPEVDIKIEYTGLRPGEKLYEEPLMWEEGMRKTPCQRIYIANSTRLNLDDFMASLKSLFQAVGENCDDIGERLESLVNSYHKAYSLDNVQAEMPDPINNLEQISNRFQIEGEVTAVIPMCKGYINHTYRVETVKSDGQVRKYTLQRINDEVFKNPQELMENVALVTEHMSKNYRLPWAGDRIANQQIIKAKDGQNYVSDMSGDWRLLTYFDSVHSYDIPESKEIFYYSGLAFGSFIKAMADLDSHRIHEVIPNFHNTWSRFRDLESAIAQNRFGRADGVQPEIAFVKDRQKYFKMISEPLQKGELPLRLGHNDCNLNNVLFDDETNLPVAIIDLDTVMPSSPLYDFGDSIRIGTNTAQDDEKD
;
A
#
# COMPACT_ATOMS: atom_id res chain seq x y z
N ASN A 1 -50.08 -8.80 2.20
CA ASN A 1 -50.35 -9.26 3.58
C ASN A 1 -49.47 -10.46 3.90
N ILE A 2 -48.74 -10.36 5.01
CA ILE A 2 -47.95 -11.46 5.57
C ILE A 2 -48.92 -12.57 6.01
N LYS A 3 -48.62 -13.83 5.68
CA LYS A 3 -49.51 -14.97 5.93
C LYS A 3 -49.10 -15.81 7.13
N CYS A 4 -47.81 -15.89 7.41
CA CYS A 4 -47.23 -16.54 8.59
C CYS A 4 -45.81 -16.01 8.80
N LEU A 5 -45.28 -16.20 10.01
CA LEU A 5 -43.89 -15.95 10.38
C LEU A 5 -43.18 -17.27 10.65
N ILE A 6 -41.85 -17.27 10.50
CA ILE A 6 -40.95 -18.40 10.78
C ILE A 6 -39.84 -17.85 11.68
N ASP A 7 -39.59 -18.52 12.80
CA ASP A 7 -38.57 -18.14 13.79
C ASP A 7 -38.06 -19.42 14.44
N ASP A 8 -36.74 -19.58 14.61
CA ASP A 8 -36.16 -20.80 15.18
C ASP A 8 -36.27 -20.87 16.70
N ASP A 9 -36.66 -19.78 17.35
CA ASP A 9 -36.96 -19.76 18.79
C ASP A 9 -38.27 -20.50 19.08
N GLU A 10 -38.14 -21.69 19.66
CA GLU A 10 -39.26 -22.57 20.00
C GLU A 10 -40.29 -21.91 20.92
N ALA A 11 -39.86 -20.95 21.77
CA ALA A 11 -40.75 -20.26 22.69
C ALA A 11 -41.81 -19.39 21.97
N LYS A 12 -41.58 -19.05 20.71
CA LYS A 12 -42.49 -18.21 19.91
C LYS A 12 -43.46 -19.03 19.05
N TRP A 13 -43.28 -20.34 18.94
CA TRP A 13 -44.08 -21.16 18.03
C TRP A 13 -45.54 -21.24 18.48
N GLY A 14 -46.46 -21.00 17.55
CA GLY A 14 -47.89 -20.94 17.82
C GLY A 14 -48.39 -19.62 18.41
N CYS A 15 -47.49 -18.68 18.72
CA CYS A 15 -47.85 -17.31 19.11
C CYS A 15 -48.30 -16.49 17.88
N TYR A 16 -49.06 -15.42 18.15
CA TYR A 16 -49.49 -14.47 17.14
C TYR A 16 -48.82 -13.11 17.35
N ILE A 17 -48.23 -12.56 16.29
CA ILE A 17 -47.68 -11.21 16.24
C ILE A 17 -48.51 -10.43 15.22
N GLU A 18 -49.20 -9.37 15.66
CA GLU A 18 -50.10 -8.56 14.82
C GLU A 18 -51.10 -9.41 13.99
N ASN A 19 -51.73 -10.40 14.64
CA ASN A 19 -52.65 -11.37 14.03
C ASN A 19 -52.03 -12.31 12.98
N VAL A 20 -50.70 -12.39 12.90
CA VAL A 20 -49.97 -13.35 12.07
C VAL A 20 -49.34 -14.42 12.96
N ILE A 21 -49.60 -15.70 12.65
CA ILE A 21 -49.05 -16.83 13.41
C ILE A 21 -47.56 -17.04 13.13
N VAL A 22 -46.78 -17.28 14.18
CA VAL A 22 -45.44 -17.87 14.07
C VAL A 22 -45.61 -19.38 13.90
N TYR A 23 -45.44 -19.87 12.67
CA TYR A 23 -45.84 -21.22 12.28
C TYR A 23 -44.90 -22.31 12.79
N GLY A 24 -43.64 -21.96 13.06
CA GLY A 24 -42.60 -22.85 13.54
C GLY A 24 -41.21 -22.40 13.07
N GLY A 25 -40.21 -23.24 13.31
CA GLY A 25 -38.82 -23.01 12.88
C GLY A 25 -38.57 -23.19 11.38
N ARG A 26 -37.32 -22.99 10.96
CA ARG A 26 -36.87 -23.01 9.55
C ARG A 26 -37.27 -24.28 8.79
N GLU A 27 -37.34 -25.43 9.47
CA GLU A 27 -37.75 -26.70 8.85
C GLU A 27 -39.22 -26.71 8.39
N LYS A 28 -40.08 -25.82 8.92
CA LYS A 28 -41.50 -25.70 8.56
C LYS A 28 -41.75 -24.82 7.34
N ILE A 29 -40.72 -24.17 6.77
CA ILE A 29 -40.86 -23.28 5.61
C ILE A 29 -41.57 -23.96 4.41
N PRO A 30 -41.20 -25.18 3.97
CA PRO A 30 -41.86 -25.82 2.83
C PRO A 30 -43.33 -26.16 3.09
N GLU A 31 -43.65 -26.54 4.34
CA GLU A 31 -45.01 -26.84 4.78
C GLU A 31 -45.87 -25.56 4.79
N ALA A 32 -45.33 -24.48 5.35
CA ALA A 32 -45.98 -23.16 5.41
C ALA A 32 -46.28 -22.62 4.01
N VAL A 33 -45.33 -22.73 3.07
CA VAL A 33 -45.52 -22.28 1.69
C VAL A 33 -46.71 -22.97 1.03
N LYS A 34 -46.82 -24.30 1.18
CA LYS A 34 -47.95 -25.07 0.62
C LYS A 34 -49.26 -24.73 1.30
N LYS A 35 -49.28 -24.69 2.63
CA LYS A 35 -50.49 -24.48 3.44
C LYS A 35 -51.10 -23.09 3.24
N PHE A 36 -50.27 -22.06 3.17
CA PHE A 36 -50.73 -20.68 3.08
C PHE A 36 -50.68 -20.11 1.65
N GLY A 37 -50.29 -20.91 0.65
CA GLY A 37 -50.21 -20.48 -0.75
C GLY A 37 -49.22 -19.33 -0.96
N ILE A 38 -48.05 -19.39 -0.31
CA ILE A 38 -47.05 -18.32 -0.32
C ILE A 38 -46.35 -18.28 -1.68
N LYS A 39 -46.13 -17.09 -2.23
CA LYS A 39 -45.37 -16.87 -3.48
C LYS A 39 -44.07 -16.10 -3.28
N LYS A 40 -43.93 -15.42 -2.13
CA LYS A 40 -42.78 -14.58 -1.79
C LYS A 40 -42.37 -14.82 -0.34
N ILE A 41 -41.07 -15.02 -0.11
CA ILE A 41 -40.48 -15.19 1.22
C ILE A 41 -39.60 -13.96 1.51
N PHE A 42 -39.75 -13.36 2.68
CA PHE A 42 -38.92 -12.25 3.14
C PHE A 42 -38.00 -12.74 4.26
N LEU A 43 -36.69 -12.55 4.08
CA LEU A 43 -35.67 -12.87 5.07
C LEU A 43 -35.40 -11.62 5.93
N ALA A 44 -35.88 -11.63 7.17
CA ALA A 44 -35.83 -10.49 8.10
C ALA A 44 -34.87 -10.75 9.29
N ILE A 45 -33.70 -11.32 9.00
CA ILE A 45 -32.68 -11.72 10.00
C ILE A 45 -31.30 -11.15 9.60
N PRO A 46 -31.12 -9.82 9.60
CA PRO A 46 -29.89 -9.20 9.11
C PRO A 46 -28.65 -9.57 9.94
N ASN A 47 -28.83 -9.95 11.21
CA ASN A 47 -27.75 -10.31 12.13
C ASN A 47 -27.45 -11.82 12.20
N ALA A 48 -28.08 -12.64 11.36
CA ALA A 48 -27.82 -14.09 11.35
C ALA A 48 -26.40 -14.42 10.87
N THR A 49 -25.81 -15.47 11.43
CA THR A 49 -24.49 -15.97 11.00
C THR A 49 -24.53 -16.40 9.52
N ILE A 50 -23.37 -16.38 8.85
CA ILE A 50 -23.25 -16.80 7.44
C ILE A 50 -23.75 -18.25 7.26
N GLN A 51 -23.43 -19.13 8.21
CA GLN A 51 -23.84 -20.53 8.21
C GLN A 51 -25.38 -20.68 8.30
N ASP A 52 -26.01 -19.98 9.24
CA ASP A 52 -27.48 -20.01 9.40
C ASP A 52 -28.21 -19.43 8.20
N ARG A 53 -27.73 -18.32 7.65
CA ARG A 53 -28.33 -17.68 6.48
C ARG A 53 -28.28 -18.59 5.25
N SER A 54 -27.16 -19.29 5.04
CA SER A 54 -27.04 -20.27 3.96
C SER A 54 -28.03 -21.42 4.16
N ALA A 55 -28.09 -22.00 5.35
CA ALA A 55 -28.99 -23.12 5.66
C ALA A 55 -30.47 -22.74 5.42
N ILE A 56 -30.90 -21.56 5.86
CA ILE A 56 -32.28 -21.10 5.67
C ILE A 56 -32.58 -20.84 4.18
N LEU A 57 -31.63 -20.24 3.44
CA LEU A 57 -31.78 -20.01 2.00
C LEU A 57 -31.91 -21.31 1.21
N ASP A 58 -31.17 -22.35 1.57
CA ASP A 58 -31.25 -23.65 0.92
C ASP A 58 -32.61 -24.33 1.15
N ILE A 59 -33.22 -24.13 2.32
CA ILE A 59 -34.60 -24.57 2.57
C ILE A 59 -35.59 -23.74 1.71
N CYS A 60 -35.41 -22.43 1.64
CA CYS A 60 -36.28 -21.53 0.87
C CYS A 60 -36.24 -21.85 -0.64
N LYS A 61 -35.06 -22.12 -1.20
CA LYS A 61 -34.87 -22.45 -2.62
C LYS A 61 -35.68 -23.68 -3.05
N LYS A 62 -35.84 -24.68 -2.16
CA LYS A 62 -36.63 -25.90 -2.42
C LYS A 62 -38.13 -25.63 -2.60
N THR A 63 -38.61 -24.42 -2.27
CA THR A 63 -40.04 -24.07 -2.34
C THR A 63 -40.46 -23.40 -3.65
N GLY A 64 -39.52 -22.94 -4.48
CA GLY A 64 -39.81 -22.20 -5.72
C GLY A 64 -40.40 -20.80 -5.52
N CYS A 65 -40.45 -20.29 -4.28
CA CYS A 65 -40.91 -18.92 -3.99
C CYS A 65 -39.86 -17.87 -4.36
N ALA A 66 -40.30 -16.67 -4.72
CA ALA A 66 -39.40 -15.53 -4.89
C ALA A 66 -38.90 -15.03 -3.53
N ILE A 67 -37.58 -15.06 -3.31
CA ILE A 67 -36.95 -14.70 -2.03
C ILE A 67 -36.52 -13.23 -2.08
N LYS A 68 -36.82 -12.47 -1.01
CA LYS A 68 -36.34 -11.09 -0.80
C LYS A 68 -35.69 -10.98 0.57
N ILE A 69 -34.60 -10.23 0.67
CA ILE A 69 -33.89 -10.01 1.94
C ILE A 69 -34.18 -8.58 2.39
N LEU A 70 -34.61 -8.43 3.64
CA LEU A 70 -34.89 -7.12 4.21
C LEU A 70 -33.64 -6.57 4.92
N PRO A 71 -33.28 -5.29 4.68
CA PRO A 71 -32.21 -4.64 5.42
C PRO A 71 -32.57 -4.44 6.90
N ALA A 72 -31.57 -4.16 7.73
CA ALA A 72 -31.78 -3.79 9.12
C ALA A 72 -32.57 -2.47 9.23
N ILE A 73 -33.44 -2.36 10.24
CA ILE A 73 -34.37 -1.25 10.46
C ILE A 73 -33.70 0.14 10.46
N TYR A 74 -32.42 0.24 10.78
CA TYR A 74 -31.66 1.50 10.75
C TYR A 74 -31.47 2.09 9.34
N GLN A 75 -31.82 1.38 8.26
CA GLN A 75 -31.72 1.86 6.87
C GLN A 75 -33.06 2.42 6.32
N LEU A 76 -34.12 2.48 7.12
CA LEU A 76 -35.48 2.83 6.66
C LEU A 76 -35.99 4.19 7.19
N THR A 77 -35.12 5.05 7.73
CA THR A 77 -35.57 6.28 8.41
C THR A 77 -35.91 7.47 7.50
N ASP A 78 -35.65 7.42 6.19
CA ASP A 78 -36.02 8.51 5.28
C ASP A 78 -37.26 8.16 4.45
N ALA A 79 -38.39 8.79 4.82
CA ALA A 79 -39.73 8.50 4.31
C ALA A 79 -40.01 8.97 2.87
N ASP A 80 -39.02 9.46 2.11
CA ASP A 80 -39.21 10.01 0.75
C ASP A 80 -38.39 9.31 -0.35
N ALA A 81 -37.70 8.21 -0.05
CA ALA A 81 -37.01 7.44 -1.08
C ALA A 81 -38.01 6.59 -1.91
N SER A 82 -38.49 7.16 -3.01
CA SER A 82 -39.24 6.46 -4.06
C SER A 82 -38.62 5.11 -4.39
N ALA A 83 -39.48 4.10 -4.58
CA ALA A 83 -39.19 2.67 -4.79
C ALA A 83 -38.32 2.31 -6.03
N SER A 84 -37.60 3.27 -6.60
CA SER A 84 -36.68 3.14 -7.74
C SER A 84 -35.20 2.99 -7.35
N ASN A 85 -34.82 3.19 -6.08
CA ASN A 85 -33.42 3.05 -5.62
C ASN A 85 -33.10 1.74 -4.87
N LEU A 86 -34.04 0.78 -4.86
CA LEU A 86 -33.83 -0.55 -4.28
C LEU A 86 -32.91 -1.39 -5.17
N GLY A 87 -31.59 -1.18 -5.05
CA GLY A 87 -30.59 -2.04 -5.70
C GLY A 87 -29.15 -1.52 -5.77
N ASN A 88 -28.87 -0.27 -5.39
CA ASN A 88 -27.51 0.26 -5.52
C ASN A 88 -26.71 0.04 -4.24
N VAL A 89 -25.74 -0.88 -4.33
CA VAL A 89 -24.66 -1.04 -3.35
C VAL A 89 -23.85 0.26 -3.32
N GLU A 90 -23.72 0.95 -2.19
CA GLU A 90 -22.86 2.14 -2.11
C GLU A 90 -21.39 1.72 -2.06
N ILE A 91 -20.50 2.54 -2.62
CA ILE A 91 -19.06 2.24 -2.67
C ILE A 91 -18.44 2.20 -1.27
N ASP A 92 -19.00 2.99 -0.36
CA ASP A 92 -18.60 3.05 1.04
C ASP A 92 -18.98 1.76 1.81
N ASP A 93 -19.82 0.88 1.23
CA ASP A 93 -20.11 -0.45 1.76
C ASP A 93 -19.09 -1.51 1.30
N LEU A 94 -18.24 -1.20 0.31
CA LEU A 94 -17.20 -2.08 -0.21
C LEU A 94 -15.83 -1.86 0.44
N LEU A 95 -15.61 -0.69 1.02
CA LEU A 95 -14.35 -0.35 1.67
C LEU A 95 -14.51 -0.40 3.19
N PRO A 96 -13.45 -0.79 3.93
CA PRO A 96 -13.43 -0.60 5.37
C PRO A 96 -13.62 0.89 5.68
N ARG A 97 -14.58 1.22 6.56
CA ARG A 97 -14.77 2.61 7.01
C ARG A 97 -13.61 2.99 7.92
N GLU A 98 -12.62 3.65 7.35
CA GLU A 98 -11.64 4.39 8.13
C GLU A 98 -11.96 5.88 8.01
N ASP A 99 -12.22 6.54 9.13
CA ASP A 99 -12.60 7.95 9.14
C ASP A 99 -11.43 8.83 8.65
N ILE A 100 -11.70 9.63 7.62
CA ILE A 100 -10.75 10.61 7.09
C ILE A 100 -11.03 11.96 7.74
N SER A 101 -10.14 12.36 8.65
CA SER A 101 -10.18 13.66 9.31
C SER A 101 -9.37 14.69 8.51
N VAL A 102 -10.06 15.70 7.98
CA VAL A 102 -9.46 16.88 7.30
C VAL A 102 -9.94 18.16 7.97
N ASP A 103 -9.13 19.22 7.88
CA ASP A 103 -9.45 20.55 8.36
C ASP A 103 -10.20 21.34 7.27
N ASN A 104 -11.53 21.31 7.37
CA ASN A 104 -12.39 22.02 6.41
C ASN A 104 -12.22 23.54 6.46
N GLU A 105 -11.88 24.12 7.62
CA GLU A 105 -11.70 25.57 7.74
C GLU A 105 -10.46 26.02 6.98
N GLU A 106 -9.37 25.27 7.10
CA GLU A 106 -8.12 25.52 6.39
C GLU A 106 -8.28 25.37 4.86
N ILE A 107 -8.99 24.32 4.41
CA ILE A 107 -9.31 24.12 3.00
C ILE A 107 -10.09 25.33 2.46
N VAL A 108 -11.19 25.72 3.13
CA VAL A 108 -12.01 26.85 2.70
C VAL A 108 -11.20 28.14 2.70
N ALA A 109 -10.39 28.39 3.74
CA ALA A 109 -9.54 29.58 3.82
C ALA A 109 -8.54 29.67 2.66
N SER A 110 -8.02 28.54 2.19
CA SER A 110 -7.05 28.49 1.09
C SER A 110 -7.65 28.76 -0.30
N LEU A 111 -8.96 28.52 -0.50
CA LEU A 111 -9.63 28.55 -1.80
C LEU A 111 -10.66 29.69 -1.95
N LYS A 112 -11.25 30.15 -0.84
CA LYS A 112 -12.32 31.15 -0.84
C LYS A 112 -11.88 32.45 -1.50
N GLY A 113 -12.74 32.99 -2.37
CA GLY A 113 -12.49 34.26 -3.06
C GLY A 113 -11.34 34.24 -4.07
N ARG A 114 -10.83 33.06 -4.45
CA ARG A 114 -9.77 32.92 -5.47
C ARG A 114 -10.32 32.64 -6.86
N VAL A 115 -9.57 33.01 -7.89
CA VAL A 115 -9.82 32.54 -9.26
C VAL A 115 -9.10 31.22 -9.47
N ILE A 116 -9.86 30.14 -9.69
CA ILE A 116 -9.31 28.78 -9.74
C ILE A 116 -9.58 28.15 -11.10
N LEU A 117 -8.55 27.55 -11.69
CA LEU A 117 -8.64 26.76 -12.93
C LEU A 117 -8.48 25.28 -12.61
N VAL A 118 -9.44 24.46 -13.04
CA VAL A 118 -9.34 23.00 -13.04
C VAL A 118 -9.26 22.53 -14.49
N THR A 119 -8.17 21.83 -14.83
CA THR A 119 -8.05 21.20 -16.15
C THR A 119 -8.32 19.71 -16.05
N GLY A 120 -9.04 19.15 -17.02
CA GLY A 120 -9.50 17.76 -17.01
C GLY A 120 -10.75 17.62 -16.15
N CYS A 121 -11.85 17.19 -16.76
CA CYS A 121 -13.14 16.94 -16.11
C CYS A 121 -13.46 15.44 -16.06
N GLY A 122 -12.42 14.62 -15.86
CA GLY A 122 -12.62 13.22 -15.46
C GLY A 122 -13.27 13.14 -14.07
N ALA A 123 -13.38 11.93 -13.52
CA ALA A 123 -14.02 11.72 -12.22
C ALA A 123 -13.44 12.58 -11.09
N ILE A 124 -12.12 12.57 -10.95
CA ILE A 124 -11.40 13.33 -9.94
C ILE A 124 -11.54 14.84 -10.19
N GLY A 125 -11.35 15.29 -11.44
CA GLY A 125 -11.53 16.71 -11.80
C GLY A 125 -12.95 17.22 -11.55
N THR A 126 -13.97 16.41 -11.82
CA THR A 126 -15.38 16.72 -11.54
C THR A 126 -15.63 16.84 -10.03
N GLU A 127 -15.11 15.92 -9.24
CA GLU A 127 -15.20 15.97 -7.78
C GLU A 127 -14.47 17.19 -7.21
N ILE A 128 -13.27 17.49 -7.71
CA ILE A 128 -12.52 18.71 -7.36
C ILE A 128 -13.34 19.95 -7.67
N CYS A 129 -13.94 20.06 -8.86
CA CYS A 129 -14.78 21.21 -9.20
C CYS A 129 -15.92 21.39 -8.21
N ARG A 130 -16.57 20.29 -7.78
CA ARG A 130 -17.69 20.33 -6.85
C ARG A 130 -17.28 20.72 -5.43
N GLN A 131 -16.20 20.15 -4.90
CA GLN A 131 -15.71 20.51 -3.55
C GLN A 131 -15.11 21.93 -3.53
N ILE A 132 -14.44 22.35 -4.61
CA ILE A 132 -13.99 23.73 -4.76
C ILE A 132 -15.20 24.68 -4.81
N ALA A 133 -16.26 24.35 -5.55
CA ALA A 133 -17.46 25.18 -5.61
C ALA A 133 -18.09 25.43 -4.22
N SER A 134 -18.10 24.42 -3.34
CA SER A 134 -18.56 24.58 -1.96
C SER A 134 -17.68 25.50 -1.10
N CYS A 135 -16.44 25.78 -1.52
CA CYS A 135 -15.53 26.71 -0.82
C CYS A 135 -15.74 28.19 -1.22
N GLN A 136 -16.69 28.50 -2.10
CA GLN A 136 -17.00 29.86 -2.57
C GLN A 136 -15.79 30.60 -3.18
N PRO A 137 -15.16 30.06 -4.25
CA PRO A 137 -14.13 30.79 -4.99
C PRO A 137 -14.74 32.03 -5.66
N ALA A 138 -13.90 33.00 -6.03
CA ALA A 138 -14.37 34.17 -6.78
C ALA A 138 -14.81 33.78 -8.20
N ARG A 139 -14.13 32.79 -8.81
CA ARG A 139 -14.48 32.21 -10.10
C ARG A 139 -13.90 30.81 -10.22
N LEU A 140 -14.69 29.87 -10.75
CA LEU A 140 -14.25 28.51 -11.08
C LEU A 140 -14.21 28.32 -12.60
N ILE A 141 -13.01 28.12 -13.14
CA ILE A 141 -12.76 27.89 -14.57
C ILE A 141 -12.54 26.40 -14.79
N ILE A 142 -13.31 25.82 -15.69
CA ILE A 142 -13.38 24.38 -15.94
C ILE A 142 -12.96 24.15 -17.38
N LEU A 143 -11.87 23.43 -17.58
CA LEU A 143 -11.25 23.22 -18.90
C LEU A 143 -11.11 21.73 -19.19
N ASP A 144 -11.71 21.24 -20.27
CA ASP A 144 -11.45 19.89 -20.80
C ASP A 144 -11.49 19.90 -22.33
N VAL A 145 -10.88 18.90 -22.95
CA VAL A 145 -11.03 18.60 -24.38
C VAL A 145 -12.31 17.79 -24.65
N TYR A 146 -12.77 17.00 -23.67
CA TYR A 146 -13.95 16.15 -23.80
C TYR A 146 -15.23 16.93 -23.51
N GLU A 147 -15.91 17.37 -24.57
CA GLU A 147 -17.16 18.14 -24.53
C GLU A 147 -18.22 17.55 -23.59
N ASN A 148 -18.48 16.24 -23.67
CA ASN A 148 -19.53 15.60 -22.87
C ASN A 148 -19.31 15.73 -21.36
N ASN A 149 -18.07 15.62 -20.89
CA ASN A 149 -17.76 15.76 -19.47
C ASN A 149 -18.06 17.19 -18.98
N VAL A 150 -17.68 18.18 -19.80
CA VAL A 150 -17.91 19.60 -19.50
C VAL A 150 -19.40 19.90 -19.52
N TYR A 151 -20.12 19.40 -20.53
CA TYR A 151 -21.57 19.56 -20.65
C TYR A 151 -22.31 18.96 -19.44
N ASP A 152 -21.97 17.73 -19.05
CA ASP A 152 -22.57 17.07 -17.88
C ASP A 152 -22.35 17.87 -16.59
N LEU A 153 -21.15 18.44 -16.42
CA LEU A 153 -20.82 19.28 -15.27
C LEU A 153 -21.56 20.62 -15.32
N GLN A 154 -21.65 21.23 -16.50
CA GLN A 154 -22.38 22.48 -16.75
C GLN A 154 -23.88 22.37 -16.47
N GLN A 155 -24.48 21.19 -16.66
CA GLN A 155 -25.90 20.97 -16.35
C GLN A 155 -26.16 20.82 -14.85
N LYS A 156 -25.19 20.31 -14.08
CA LYS A 156 -25.35 19.96 -12.66
C LYS A 156 -24.85 21.06 -11.73
N LEU A 157 -23.62 21.50 -11.91
CA LEU A 157 -22.91 22.34 -10.95
C LEU A 157 -23.57 23.71 -10.75
N PRO A 158 -24.04 24.43 -11.79
CA PRO A 158 -24.76 25.69 -11.61
C PRO A 158 -26.12 25.55 -10.91
N ARG A 159 -26.73 24.35 -10.89
CA ARG A 159 -27.97 24.12 -10.12
C ARG A 159 -27.67 23.96 -8.64
N GLU A 160 -26.53 23.35 -8.31
CA GLU A 160 -26.06 23.17 -6.94
C GLU A 160 -25.48 24.47 -6.35
N PHE A 161 -24.84 25.30 -7.18
CA PHE A 161 -24.19 26.54 -6.79
C PHE A 161 -24.56 27.70 -7.73
N PRO A 162 -25.81 28.22 -7.66
CA PRO A 162 -26.34 29.18 -8.63
C PRO A 162 -25.64 30.55 -8.63
N ASP A 163 -25.08 30.95 -7.49
CA ASP A 163 -24.44 32.26 -7.33
C ASP A 163 -22.93 32.26 -7.67
N LEU A 164 -22.36 31.08 -7.96
CA LEU A 164 -20.93 30.97 -8.26
C LEU A 164 -20.66 31.33 -9.73
N ASP A 165 -19.69 32.22 -9.96
CA ASP A 165 -19.19 32.53 -11.30
C ASP A 165 -18.39 31.34 -11.85
N MET A 166 -18.93 30.67 -12.86
CA MET A 166 -18.34 29.49 -13.49
C MET A 166 -18.11 29.72 -14.97
N VAL A 167 -16.94 29.32 -15.45
CA VAL A 167 -16.56 29.39 -16.87
C VAL A 167 -16.24 27.99 -17.37
N PHE A 168 -17.00 27.52 -18.36
CA PHE A 168 -16.81 26.21 -18.98
C PHE A 168 -16.11 26.37 -20.34
N LEU A 169 -14.94 25.74 -20.50
CA LEU A 169 -14.08 25.90 -21.67
C LEU A 169 -13.75 24.56 -22.30
N ILE A 170 -13.93 24.48 -23.62
CA ILE A 170 -13.41 23.39 -24.43
C ILE A 170 -12.03 23.78 -24.97
N ALA A 171 -10.98 23.09 -24.51
CA ALA A 171 -9.61 23.30 -24.95
C ALA A 171 -8.72 22.09 -24.64
N SER A 172 -7.70 21.88 -25.47
CA SER A 172 -6.64 20.91 -25.16
C SER A 172 -5.47 21.60 -24.47
N VAL A 173 -4.94 20.96 -23.43
CA VAL A 173 -3.68 21.36 -22.77
C VAL A 173 -2.46 21.26 -23.70
N ARG A 174 -2.61 20.62 -24.87
CA ARG A 174 -1.59 20.55 -25.92
C ARG A 174 -1.49 21.85 -26.73
N ASP A 175 -2.52 22.71 -26.72
CA ASP A 175 -2.56 23.94 -27.50
C ASP A 175 -2.02 25.12 -26.67
N SER A 176 -0.75 25.46 -26.91
CA SER A 176 -0.07 26.54 -26.18
C SER A 176 -0.74 27.90 -26.38
N ARG A 177 -1.26 28.20 -27.58
CA ARG A 177 -1.90 29.51 -27.88
C ARG A 177 -3.24 29.62 -27.17
N ARG A 178 -3.99 28.53 -27.12
CA ARG A 178 -5.26 28.51 -26.40
C ARG A 178 -5.05 28.64 -24.90
N LEU A 179 -4.06 27.95 -24.33
CA LEU A 179 -3.68 28.13 -22.93
C LEU A 179 -3.26 29.57 -22.64
N GLU A 180 -2.44 30.18 -23.50
CA GLU A 180 -2.02 31.58 -23.37
C GLU A 180 -3.23 32.53 -23.32
N GLN A 181 -4.18 32.38 -24.24
CA GLN A 181 -5.42 33.18 -24.24
C GLN A 181 -6.21 33.03 -22.93
N ILE A 182 -6.34 31.80 -22.44
CA ILE A 182 -7.10 31.49 -21.22
C ILE A 182 -6.43 32.11 -20.00
N PHE A 183 -5.12 31.91 -19.83
CA PHE A 183 -4.38 32.46 -18.70
C PHE A 183 -4.32 34.00 -18.75
N SER A 184 -4.16 34.58 -19.95
CA SER A 184 -4.17 36.03 -20.14
C SER A 184 -5.51 36.66 -19.77
N LEU A 185 -6.61 36.05 -20.22
CA LEU A 185 -7.97 36.56 -20.03
C LEU A 185 -8.46 36.38 -18.59
N TYR A 186 -8.28 35.20 -18.01
CA TYR A 186 -8.91 34.85 -16.74
C TYR A 186 -7.99 34.99 -15.53
N ARG A 187 -6.67 35.04 -15.72
CA ARG A 187 -5.67 35.22 -14.65
C ARG A 187 -5.90 34.29 -13.44
N PRO A 188 -5.87 32.96 -13.63
CA PRO A 188 -6.06 32.02 -12.52
C PRO A 188 -4.96 32.19 -11.47
N GLU A 189 -5.36 32.22 -10.20
CA GLU A 189 -4.45 32.28 -9.05
C GLU A 189 -4.02 30.89 -8.60
N ILE A 190 -4.91 29.90 -8.76
CA ILE A 190 -4.67 28.51 -8.40
C ILE A 190 -5.04 27.63 -9.58
N VAL A 191 -4.18 26.66 -9.92
CA VAL A 191 -4.44 25.66 -10.94
C VAL A 191 -4.43 24.27 -10.32
N PHE A 192 -5.52 23.51 -10.50
CA PHE A 192 -5.55 22.06 -10.26
C PHE A 192 -5.49 21.33 -11.60
N HIS A 193 -4.31 20.79 -11.91
CA HIS A 193 -4.04 20.10 -13.16
C HIS A 193 -4.34 18.61 -13.05
N THR A 194 -5.48 18.19 -13.62
CA THR A 194 -5.96 16.80 -13.61
C THR A 194 -6.08 16.19 -15.02
N ALA A 195 -5.70 16.95 -16.06
CA ALA A 195 -5.82 16.54 -17.45
C ALA A 195 -4.74 15.52 -17.83
N ALA A 196 -5.10 14.24 -17.88
CA ALA A 196 -4.20 13.17 -18.27
C ALA A 196 -4.93 12.04 -18.99
N HIS A 197 -4.22 11.35 -19.89
CA HIS A 197 -4.59 10.00 -20.29
C HIS A 197 -4.19 9.02 -19.19
N LYS A 198 -5.09 8.09 -18.86
CA LYS A 198 -4.95 7.18 -17.72
C LYS A 198 -5.10 5.70 -18.04
N HIS A 199 -5.37 5.34 -19.30
CA HIS A 199 -5.63 3.96 -19.68
C HIS A 199 -4.34 3.24 -20.05
N LEU A 200 -3.83 2.43 -19.11
CA LEU A 200 -2.53 1.74 -19.18
C LEU A 200 -2.26 1.11 -20.56
N THR A 201 -3.09 0.17 -21.00
CA THR A 201 -2.85 -0.58 -22.25
C THR A 201 -2.90 0.28 -23.50
N MET A 202 -3.72 1.34 -23.51
CA MET A 202 -3.81 2.23 -24.66
C MET A 202 -2.56 3.11 -24.74
N MET A 203 -2.05 3.53 -23.58
CA MET A 203 -0.85 4.37 -23.52
C MET A 203 0.42 3.58 -23.83
N GLU A 204 0.46 2.28 -23.52
CA GLU A 204 1.51 1.38 -24.02
C GLU A 204 1.52 1.28 -25.55
N SER A 205 0.34 1.17 -26.17
CA SER A 205 0.23 1.13 -27.63
C SER A 205 0.38 2.50 -28.31
N SER A 206 0.41 3.59 -27.55
CA SER A 206 0.44 4.96 -28.08
C SER A 206 1.32 5.87 -27.21
N PRO A 207 2.62 5.55 -27.05
CA PRO A 207 3.51 6.23 -26.11
C PRO A 207 3.69 7.72 -26.44
N CYS A 208 3.79 8.07 -27.72
CA CYS A 208 3.88 9.47 -28.16
C CYS A 208 2.64 10.27 -27.73
N GLU A 209 1.43 9.73 -27.89
CA GLU A 209 0.21 10.43 -27.48
C GLU A 209 0.11 10.54 -25.95
N ALA A 210 0.56 9.52 -25.22
CA ALA A 210 0.67 9.57 -23.77
C ALA A 210 1.56 10.74 -23.33
N LEU A 211 2.77 10.87 -23.87
CA LEU A 211 3.70 11.93 -23.51
C LEU A 211 3.29 13.32 -24.03
N LYS A 212 2.69 13.43 -25.22
CA LYS A 212 2.16 14.71 -25.74
C LYS A 212 1.10 15.29 -24.83
N ASN A 213 0.21 14.45 -24.32
CA ASN A 213 -0.84 14.91 -23.43
C ASN A 213 -0.33 15.07 -21.99
N ASN A 214 0.25 14.02 -21.42
CA ASN A 214 0.57 13.98 -20.00
C ASN A 214 1.79 14.82 -19.66
N VAL A 215 2.85 14.83 -20.49
CA VAL A 215 4.10 15.53 -20.16
C VAL A 215 4.17 16.89 -20.84
N ILE A 216 4.03 16.94 -22.18
CA ILE A 216 4.11 18.20 -22.92
C ILE A 216 2.91 19.11 -22.57
N GLY A 217 1.71 18.56 -22.38
CA GLY A 217 0.54 19.31 -21.92
C GLY A 217 0.71 19.90 -20.52
N THR A 218 1.26 19.11 -19.59
CA THR A 218 1.62 19.59 -18.23
C THR A 218 2.64 20.72 -18.32
N TYR A 219 3.73 20.52 -19.07
CA TYR A 219 4.78 21.53 -19.27
C TYR A 219 4.21 22.85 -19.80
N LYS A 220 3.35 22.80 -20.82
CA LYS A 220 2.70 23.97 -21.41
C LYS A 220 1.80 24.71 -20.42
N THR A 221 1.02 23.96 -19.64
CA THR A 221 0.09 24.53 -18.66
C THR A 221 0.86 25.18 -17.50
N ALA A 222 1.90 24.51 -16.98
CA ALA A 222 2.81 25.05 -15.97
C ALA A 222 3.55 26.29 -16.48
N PHE A 223 4.03 26.27 -17.73
CA PHE A 223 4.68 27.42 -18.35
C PHE A 223 3.74 28.63 -18.47
N ALA A 224 2.48 28.42 -18.86
CA ALA A 224 1.48 29.49 -18.89
C ALA A 224 1.18 30.04 -17.48
N ALA A 225 1.15 29.17 -16.46
CA ALA A 225 0.98 29.59 -15.08
C ALA A 225 2.09 30.54 -14.61
N ILE A 226 3.35 30.25 -14.95
CA ILE A 226 4.49 31.13 -14.67
C ILE A 226 4.33 32.46 -15.40
N LEU A 227 4.03 32.42 -16.69
CA LEU A 227 3.98 33.61 -17.55
C LEU A 227 2.94 34.63 -17.09
N TYR A 228 1.81 34.16 -16.56
CA TYR A 228 0.68 35.00 -16.19
C TYR A 228 0.52 35.25 -14.68
N GLY A 229 1.48 34.78 -13.87
CA GLY A 229 1.56 35.08 -12.44
C GLY A 229 0.60 34.26 -11.57
N CYS A 230 0.41 32.98 -11.89
CA CYS A 230 -0.31 32.05 -11.03
C CYS A 230 0.41 31.89 -9.69
N GLN A 231 -0.31 31.84 -8.57
CA GLN A 231 0.30 31.74 -7.23
C GLN A 231 0.63 30.29 -6.88
N ARG A 232 -0.26 29.34 -7.21
CA ARG A 232 -0.10 27.91 -6.88
C ARG A 232 -0.53 27.00 -8.03
N PHE A 233 0.26 25.97 -8.29
CA PHE A 233 -0.01 24.97 -9.32
C PHE A 233 0.11 23.56 -8.71
N PHE A 234 -0.99 22.82 -8.77
CA PHE A 234 -1.10 21.46 -8.24
C PHE A 234 -1.25 20.46 -9.37
N LEU A 235 -0.30 19.55 -9.47
CA LEU A 235 -0.38 18.39 -10.35
C LEU A 235 -0.95 17.20 -9.58
N LEU A 236 -1.93 16.51 -10.16
CA LEU A 236 -2.33 15.19 -9.67
C LEU A 236 -1.49 14.09 -10.31
N SER A 237 -0.79 13.33 -9.47
CA SER A 237 0.00 12.15 -9.83
C SER A 237 -0.72 10.86 -9.43
N SER A 238 -0.07 9.71 -9.63
CA SER A 238 -0.61 8.37 -9.38
C SER A 238 0.44 7.49 -8.71
N ASP A 239 0.00 6.52 -7.92
CA ASP A 239 0.78 5.37 -7.46
C ASP A 239 1.68 4.72 -8.53
N LYS A 240 1.23 4.70 -9.79
CA LYS A 240 1.98 4.19 -10.95
C LYS A 240 3.28 4.94 -11.24
N ALA A 241 3.50 6.10 -10.64
CA ALA A 241 4.76 6.84 -10.73
C ALA A 241 5.88 6.22 -9.89
N VAL A 242 5.56 5.35 -8.93
CA VAL A 242 6.54 4.62 -8.11
C VAL A 242 7.10 3.45 -8.91
N ASN A 243 8.42 3.43 -9.09
CA ASN A 243 9.18 2.44 -9.89
C ASN A 243 8.41 1.97 -11.14
N PRO A 244 8.15 2.90 -12.08
CA PRO A 244 7.17 2.66 -13.12
C PRO A 244 7.58 1.49 -14.02
N THR A 245 6.59 0.69 -14.42
CA THR A 245 6.76 -0.44 -15.36
C THR A 245 6.10 -0.17 -16.73
N SER A 246 5.53 1.03 -16.88
CA SER A 246 4.74 1.45 -18.04
C SER A 246 5.07 2.89 -18.44
N VAL A 247 4.85 3.21 -19.71
CA VAL A 247 4.94 4.57 -20.26
C VAL A 247 4.01 5.52 -19.52
N LEU A 248 2.81 5.04 -19.13
CA LEU A 248 1.89 5.81 -18.31
C LEU A 248 2.52 6.19 -16.96
N GLY A 249 3.04 5.20 -16.23
CA GLY A 249 3.68 5.42 -14.94
C GLY A 249 4.91 6.34 -15.04
N ALA A 250 5.76 6.09 -16.04
CA ALA A 250 6.94 6.91 -16.28
C ALA A 250 6.59 8.35 -16.68
N SER A 251 5.50 8.57 -17.41
CA SER A 251 4.99 9.92 -17.68
C SER A 251 4.56 10.66 -16.40
N CYS A 252 3.93 9.95 -15.45
CA CYS A 252 3.56 10.52 -14.15
C CYS A 252 4.80 10.86 -13.33
N ARG A 253 5.79 9.96 -13.28
CA ARG A 253 7.06 10.19 -12.57
C ARG A 253 7.83 11.38 -13.15
N LEU A 254 7.90 11.47 -14.48
CA LEU A 254 8.52 12.62 -15.14
C LEU A 254 7.81 13.93 -14.80
N ASN A 255 6.49 13.93 -14.69
CA ASN A 255 5.74 15.12 -14.27
C ASN A 255 6.00 15.51 -12.82
N GLU A 256 6.17 14.56 -11.90
CA GLU A 256 6.58 14.86 -10.51
C GLU A 256 7.94 15.57 -10.48
N ILE A 257 8.91 15.06 -11.24
CA ILE A 257 10.23 15.67 -11.38
C ILE A 257 10.11 17.07 -11.99
N LEU A 258 9.26 17.24 -13.02
CA LEU A 258 9.01 18.55 -13.63
C LEU A 258 8.47 19.55 -12.60
N MET A 259 7.51 19.18 -11.75
CA MET A 259 7.00 20.10 -10.72
C MET A 259 8.10 20.57 -9.76
N GLN A 260 8.96 19.65 -9.32
CA GLN A 260 10.12 19.99 -8.47
C GLN A 260 11.10 20.90 -9.20
N VAL A 261 11.38 20.63 -10.49
CA VAL A 261 12.25 21.47 -11.33
C VAL A 261 11.66 22.86 -11.53
N PHE A 262 10.37 22.98 -11.86
CA PHE A 262 9.71 24.28 -12.03
C PHE A 262 9.76 25.11 -10.75
N ASP A 263 9.47 24.51 -9.59
CA ASP A 263 9.56 25.20 -8.30
C ASP A 263 10.99 25.68 -8.01
N TYR A 264 11.98 24.82 -8.24
CA TYR A 264 13.40 25.17 -8.07
C TYR A 264 13.82 26.33 -8.98
N LEU A 265 13.45 26.29 -10.27
CA LEU A 265 13.77 27.35 -11.22
C LEU A 265 13.10 28.67 -10.85
N MET A 266 11.85 28.64 -10.36
CA MET A 266 11.15 29.81 -9.84
C MET A 266 11.85 30.42 -8.62
N ARG A 267 12.25 29.59 -7.65
CA ARG A 267 12.96 30.03 -6.43
C ARG A 267 14.36 30.55 -6.70
N SER A 268 15.08 29.93 -7.63
CA SER A 268 16.47 30.29 -7.97
C SER A 268 16.58 31.40 -9.01
N GLY A 269 15.48 31.79 -9.64
CA GLY A 269 15.44 32.81 -10.69
C GLY A 269 16.03 32.37 -12.04
N GLN A 270 16.25 31.06 -12.25
CA GLN A 270 16.90 30.49 -13.45
C GLN A 270 15.89 30.14 -14.56
N LEU A 271 14.85 30.96 -14.76
CA LEU A 271 13.77 30.68 -15.71
C LEU A 271 14.21 30.69 -17.18
N ASP A 272 15.38 31.24 -17.47
CA ASP A 272 16.04 31.22 -18.79
C ASP A 272 16.38 29.79 -19.26
N LYS A 273 16.46 28.82 -18.34
CA LYS A 273 16.66 27.40 -18.66
C LYS A 273 15.41 26.74 -19.26
N LEU A 274 14.22 27.30 -19.06
CA LEU A 274 13.00 26.79 -19.66
C LEU A 274 13.00 27.07 -21.17
N PHE A 275 12.65 26.07 -21.96
CA PHE A 275 12.52 26.25 -23.40
C PHE A 275 11.07 26.57 -23.77
N SER A 276 10.90 27.50 -24.71
CA SER A 276 9.59 27.93 -25.18
C SER A 276 8.83 26.76 -25.83
N PRO A 277 7.60 26.47 -25.40
CA PRO A 277 6.74 25.50 -26.07
C PRO A 277 6.03 26.07 -27.33
N TYR A 278 6.40 27.27 -27.79
CA TYR A 278 5.81 27.96 -28.96
C TYR A 278 6.72 27.82 -30.18
N THR A 279 6.19 27.26 -31.29
CA THR A 279 6.97 27.01 -32.53
C THR A 279 7.12 28.24 -33.44
N HIS A 280 6.28 29.26 -33.28
CA HIS A 280 6.35 30.50 -34.05
C HIS A 280 6.03 31.72 -33.16
N THR A 281 6.89 32.74 -33.25
CA THR A 281 6.75 34.15 -32.80
C THR A 281 6.99 34.53 -31.32
N HIS A 282 7.97 35.44 -31.16
CA HIS A 282 8.25 36.45 -30.11
C HIS A 282 8.63 36.03 -28.67
N LEU A 283 9.82 35.43 -28.56
CA LEU A 283 10.61 35.28 -27.32
C LEU A 283 11.00 36.58 -26.60
N HIS A 284 10.77 37.77 -27.17
CA HIS A 284 11.42 39.01 -26.71
C HIS A 284 10.77 39.72 -25.51
N MET A 285 9.77 39.14 -24.84
CA MET A 285 9.13 39.78 -23.67
C MET A 285 8.75 38.81 -22.54
N LEU A 286 9.62 37.86 -22.19
CA LEU A 286 9.57 37.25 -20.85
C LEU A 286 10.09 38.27 -19.84
N LYS A 287 9.27 39.24 -19.44
CA LYS A 287 9.44 39.85 -18.13
C LYS A 287 8.65 38.95 -17.17
N PRO A 288 9.30 38.08 -16.38
CA PRO A 288 8.59 37.34 -15.35
C PRO A 288 7.80 38.34 -14.51
N THR A 289 6.51 38.06 -14.31
CA THR A 289 5.72 38.80 -13.32
C THR A 289 6.40 38.66 -11.96
N THR A 290 6.28 39.65 -11.08
CA THR A 290 6.87 39.62 -9.72
C THR A 290 6.30 38.53 -8.81
N CYS A 291 5.41 37.67 -9.30
CA CYS A 291 4.77 36.61 -8.54
C CYS A 291 5.55 35.30 -8.67
N GLN A 292 5.83 34.67 -7.54
CA GLN A 292 6.50 33.38 -7.45
C GLN A 292 5.43 32.27 -7.39
N THR A 293 5.23 31.57 -8.52
CA THR A 293 4.39 30.37 -8.59
C THR A 293 5.01 29.24 -7.78
N HIS A 294 4.24 28.67 -6.85
CA HIS A 294 4.61 27.48 -6.10
C HIS A 294 4.04 26.24 -6.79
N PHE A 295 4.88 25.24 -7.03
CA PHE A 295 4.47 23.98 -7.67
C PHE A 295 4.47 22.84 -6.67
N ALA A 296 3.43 22.00 -6.72
CA ALA A 296 3.38 20.76 -5.95
C ALA A 296 2.74 19.64 -6.76
N ALA A 297 3.12 18.41 -6.47
CA ALA A 297 2.49 17.21 -7.00
C ALA A 297 1.82 16.43 -5.85
N ILE A 298 0.68 15.80 -6.12
CA ILE A 298 -0.07 15.03 -5.13
C ILE A 298 -0.30 13.63 -5.68
N ARG A 299 0.33 12.62 -5.07
CA ARG A 299 0.31 11.21 -5.47
C ARG A 299 -0.70 10.42 -4.64
N PHE A 300 -1.57 9.67 -5.33
CA PHE A 300 -2.59 8.84 -4.70
C PHE A 300 -2.87 7.58 -5.52
N GLY A 301 -3.56 6.61 -4.91
CA GLY A 301 -3.90 5.32 -5.52
C GLY A 301 -5.21 5.34 -6.31
N ASN A 302 -5.82 4.16 -6.49
CA ASN A 302 -7.05 4.02 -7.25
C ASN A 302 -8.27 4.58 -6.50
N CYS A 303 -9.22 5.17 -7.26
CA CYS A 303 -10.53 5.58 -6.74
C CYS A 303 -11.65 4.74 -7.37
N LEU A 304 -12.48 4.09 -6.54
CA LEU A 304 -13.44 3.06 -6.97
C LEU A 304 -14.65 3.59 -7.76
N ASP A 305 -15.11 4.81 -7.51
CA ASP A 305 -16.23 5.49 -8.21
C ASP A 305 -15.82 6.16 -9.53
N SER A 306 -14.53 6.21 -9.85
CA SER A 306 -14.06 7.08 -10.92
C SER A 306 -14.67 6.73 -12.30
N SER A 307 -15.27 7.71 -12.98
CA SER A 307 -15.76 7.58 -14.36
C SER A 307 -14.64 7.20 -15.34
N GLY A 308 -14.96 6.26 -16.23
CA GLY A 308 -14.16 5.91 -17.40
C GLY A 308 -13.17 4.75 -17.25
N SER A 309 -12.89 4.25 -16.05
CA SER A 309 -11.96 3.10 -15.89
C SER A 309 -12.09 2.34 -14.57
N SER A 310 -13.10 2.62 -13.73
CA SER A 310 -13.18 1.93 -12.44
C SER A 310 -13.64 0.49 -12.59
N ILE A 311 -12.87 -0.40 -11.95
CA ILE A 311 -13.16 -1.83 -11.78
C ILE A 311 -14.60 -2.02 -11.29
N TYR A 312 -15.05 -1.18 -10.36
CA TYR A 312 -16.41 -1.20 -9.83
C TYR A 312 -17.49 -0.97 -10.89
N LYS A 313 -17.42 0.11 -11.70
CA LYS A 313 -18.41 0.38 -12.76
C LYS A 313 -18.40 -0.69 -13.86
N MET A 314 -17.21 -1.20 -14.18
CA MET A 314 -17.06 -2.32 -15.11
C MET A 314 -17.76 -3.57 -14.56
N PHE A 315 -17.51 -3.93 -13.30
CA PHE A 315 -18.13 -5.09 -12.66
C PHE A 315 -19.65 -4.94 -12.54
N GLN A 316 -20.15 -3.77 -12.15
CA GLN A 316 -21.59 -3.50 -12.13
C GLN A 316 -22.22 -3.72 -13.51
N ARG A 317 -21.56 -3.26 -14.58
CA ARG A 317 -22.03 -3.48 -15.95
C ARG A 317 -21.99 -4.96 -16.33
N GLN A 318 -20.94 -5.69 -15.97
CA GLN A 318 -20.82 -7.13 -16.24
C GLN A 318 -21.89 -7.94 -15.49
N ILE A 319 -22.14 -7.61 -14.22
CA ILE A 319 -23.22 -8.18 -13.39
C ILE A 319 -24.59 -7.88 -14.01
N ALA A 320 -24.84 -6.64 -14.41
CA ALA A 320 -26.11 -6.23 -15.03
C ALA A 320 -26.38 -6.97 -16.36
N LEU A 321 -25.32 -7.39 -17.07
CA LEU A 321 -25.40 -8.20 -18.29
C LEU A 321 -25.47 -9.72 -18.01
N GLY A 322 -25.43 -10.15 -16.74
CA GLY A 322 -25.44 -11.56 -16.33
C GLY A 322 -24.16 -12.33 -16.67
N GLY A 323 -23.08 -11.62 -17.02
CA GLY A 323 -21.84 -12.19 -17.55
C GLY A 323 -20.75 -12.35 -16.50
N PRO A 324 -19.73 -13.18 -16.78
CA PRO A 324 -18.64 -13.39 -15.84
C PRO A 324 -17.92 -12.07 -15.55
N LEU A 325 -17.54 -11.88 -14.29
CA LEU A 325 -16.61 -10.82 -13.92
C LEU A 325 -15.21 -11.18 -14.42
N ARG A 326 -14.58 -10.25 -15.14
CA ARG A 326 -13.23 -10.45 -15.69
C ARG A 326 -12.20 -9.78 -14.82
N ILE A 327 -11.29 -10.57 -14.26
CA ILE A 327 -10.21 -10.12 -13.37
C ILE A 327 -8.88 -10.48 -14.03
N THR A 328 -7.87 -9.62 -13.94
CA THR A 328 -6.59 -9.87 -14.60
C THR A 328 -5.80 -11.00 -13.93
N HIS A 329 -5.71 -11.00 -12.61
CA HIS A 329 -5.09 -12.07 -11.84
C HIS A 329 -5.80 -12.26 -10.49
N LYS A 330 -5.78 -13.48 -9.96
CA LYS A 330 -6.44 -13.81 -8.67
C LYS A 330 -5.86 -13.00 -7.51
N ASP A 331 -4.54 -12.84 -7.50
CA ASP A 331 -3.81 -12.15 -6.43
C ASP A 331 -3.58 -10.66 -6.69
N VAL A 332 -4.20 -10.07 -7.72
CA VAL A 332 -4.00 -8.64 -8.00
C VAL A 332 -4.58 -7.78 -6.86
N THR A 333 -3.76 -6.90 -6.29
CA THR A 333 -4.19 -5.97 -5.22
C THR A 333 -4.07 -4.51 -5.66
N ARG A 334 -4.94 -3.66 -5.15
CA ARG A 334 -4.87 -2.21 -5.37
C ARG A 334 -5.21 -1.45 -4.10
N PHE A 335 -4.49 -0.36 -3.85
CA PHE A 335 -4.88 0.63 -2.86
C PHE A 335 -6.09 1.39 -3.39
N CYS A 336 -7.19 1.37 -2.63
CA CYS A 336 -8.48 1.88 -3.07
C CYS A 336 -9.08 2.84 -2.03
N MET A 337 -9.62 3.95 -2.49
CA MET A 337 -10.38 4.92 -1.68
C MET A 337 -11.60 5.41 -2.47
N SER A 338 -12.56 6.07 -1.81
CA SER A 338 -13.61 6.83 -2.49
C SER A 338 -13.03 8.08 -3.18
N THR A 339 -13.62 8.52 -4.29
CA THR A 339 -13.21 9.75 -4.99
C THR A 339 -13.42 10.97 -4.10
N LYS A 340 -14.51 10.99 -3.32
CA LYS A 340 -14.81 12.09 -2.39
C LYS A 340 -13.68 12.29 -1.38
N ASP A 341 -13.22 11.19 -0.78
CA ASP A 341 -12.19 11.21 0.24
C ASP A 341 -10.81 11.52 -0.31
N ALA A 342 -10.48 10.94 -1.47
CA ALA A 342 -9.24 11.27 -2.17
C ALA A 342 -9.19 12.77 -2.47
N VAL A 343 -10.29 13.36 -2.94
CA VAL A 343 -10.34 14.81 -3.21
C VAL A 343 -10.26 15.64 -1.95
N ARG A 344 -10.88 15.23 -0.83
CA ARG A 344 -10.72 15.93 0.45
C ARG A 344 -9.25 16.00 0.87
N LEU A 345 -8.53 14.88 0.78
CA LEU A 345 -7.10 14.82 1.08
C LEU A 345 -6.26 15.64 0.08
N ILE A 346 -6.63 15.64 -1.21
CA ILE A 346 -5.98 16.49 -2.24
C ILE A 346 -6.13 17.98 -1.89
N LEU A 347 -7.34 18.42 -1.51
CA LEU A 347 -7.59 19.81 -1.15
C LEU A 347 -6.87 20.19 0.14
N GLN A 348 -6.82 19.30 1.13
CA GLN A 348 -6.02 19.50 2.34
C GLN A 348 -4.52 19.62 2.02
N ALA A 349 -3.96 18.74 1.18
CA ALA A 349 -2.57 18.81 0.75
C ALA A 349 -2.29 20.14 0.02
N SER A 350 -3.26 20.63 -0.76
CA SER A 350 -3.16 21.92 -1.44
C SER A 350 -3.10 23.11 -0.48
N ALA A 351 -3.69 23.00 0.71
CA ALA A 351 -3.60 24.02 1.75
C ALA A 351 -2.21 24.05 2.41
N TYR A 352 -1.55 22.88 2.51
CA TYR A 352 -0.23 22.74 3.14
C TYR A 352 0.97 23.15 2.28
N THR A 353 0.79 23.36 0.96
CA THR A 353 1.93 23.61 0.08
C THR A 353 2.68 24.89 0.43
N GLN A 354 4.00 24.80 0.38
CA GLN A 354 4.90 25.94 0.39
C GLN A 354 5.73 26.03 -0.91
N GLY A 355 5.61 25.04 -1.81
CA GLY A 355 6.31 24.92 -3.09
C GLY A 355 7.41 23.86 -3.05
N GLY A 356 7.44 23.03 -4.10
CA GLY A 356 8.42 21.97 -4.33
C GLY A 356 8.04 20.63 -3.71
N GLU A 357 6.92 20.54 -3.00
CA GLU A 357 6.51 19.31 -2.33
C GLU A 357 5.93 18.27 -3.29
N LEU A 358 6.29 17.01 -3.04
CA LEU A 358 5.56 15.84 -3.56
C LEU A 358 4.76 15.26 -2.39
N PHE A 359 3.47 15.56 -2.35
CA PHE A 359 2.56 15.00 -1.37
C PHE A 359 2.20 13.56 -1.73
N VAL A 360 2.16 12.70 -0.72
CA VAL A 360 1.81 11.28 -0.84
C VAL A 360 0.65 11.01 0.11
N LEU A 361 -0.46 10.51 -0.42
CA LEU A 361 -1.64 10.18 0.37
C LEU A 361 -1.55 8.76 0.91
N ASP A 362 -1.91 8.58 2.18
CA ASP A 362 -2.12 7.26 2.75
C ASP A 362 -3.48 6.71 2.29
N MET A 363 -3.42 5.58 1.61
CA MET A 363 -4.57 4.91 1.01
C MET A 363 -5.04 3.71 1.85
N GLY A 364 -4.46 3.49 3.03
CA GLY A 364 -4.78 2.37 3.91
C GLY A 364 -4.26 1.04 3.37
N THR A 365 -4.98 -0.05 3.68
CA THR A 365 -4.56 -1.41 3.32
C THR A 365 -4.93 -1.77 1.87
N PRO A 366 -4.04 -2.45 1.13
CA PRO A 366 -4.32 -2.85 -0.25
C PRO A 366 -5.43 -3.91 -0.28
N GLN A 367 -6.37 -3.77 -1.22
CA GLN A 367 -7.51 -4.66 -1.37
C GLN A 367 -7.31 -5.61 -2.55
N LYS A 368 -7.58 -6.91 -2.36
CA LYS A 368 -7.62 -7.88 -3.47
C LYS A 368 -8.81 -7.59 -4.37
N ILE A 369 -8.57 -7.51 -5.69
CA ILE A 369 -9.65 -7.24 -6.65
C ILE A 369 -10.61 -8.42 -6.74
N ASP A 370 -10.15 -9.66 -6.53
CA ASP A 370 -11.01 -10.85 -6.43
C ASP A 370 -12.00 -10.74 -5.25
N ASP A 371 -11.52 -10.35 -4.07
CA ASP A 371 -12.37 -10.17 -2.89
C ASP A 371 -13.41 -9.06 -3.10
N LEU A 372 -12.99 -7.94 -3.71
CA LEU A 372 -13.89 -6.85 -4.09
C LEU A 372 -14.97 -7.33 -5.09
N ALA A 373 -14.59 -8.10 -6.11
CA ALA A 373 -15.50 -8.65 -7.11
C ALA A 373 -16.54 -9.58 -6.46
N ARG A 374 -16.08 -10.52 -5.62
CA ARG A 374 -16.96 -11.45 -4.90
C ARG A 374 -17.90 -10.72 -3.96
N THR A 375 -17.42 -9.69 -3.26
CA THR A 375 -18.23 -8.87 -2.36
C THR A 375 -19.30 -8.11 -3.13
N LEU A 376 -18.95 -7.52 -4.29
CA LEU A 376 -19.91 -6.83 -5.14
C LEU A 376 -21.01 -7.76 -5.65
N VAL A 377 -20.68 -8.98 -6.07
CA VAL A 377 -21.67 -10.00 -6.48
C VAL A 377 -22.62 -10.32 -5.31
N LYS A 378 -22.08 -10.55 -4.10
CA LYS A 378 -22.87 -10.81 -2.89
C LYS A 378 -23.81 -9.65 -2.54
N LEU A 379 -23.33 -8.42 -2.62
CA LEU A 379 -24.10 -7.21 -2.32
C LEU A 379 -25.23 -6.97 -3.35
N ASN A 380 -25.09 -7.47 -4.57
CA ASN A 380 -26.18 -7.52 -5.56
C ASN A 380 -27.19 -8.67 -5.32
N GLY A 381 -27.06 -9.42 -4.22
CA GLY A 381 -27.93 -10.54 -3.88
C GLY A 381 -27.67 -11.81 -4.71
N LEU A 382 -26.51 -11.88 -5.37
CA LEU A 382 -26.10 -13.00 -6.23
C LEU A 382 -25.02 -13.84 -5.55
N ILE A 383 -24.86 -15.09 -5.97
CA ILE A 383 -23.87 -16.03 -5.44
C ILE A 383 -22.66 -16.09 -6.39
N PRO A 384 -21.45 -15.72 -5.93
CA PRO A 384 -20.23 -15.86 -6.71
C PRO A 384 -20.00 -17.31 -7.18
N GLU A 385 -19.48 -17.48 -8.39
CA GLU A 385 -19.23 -18.77 -9.07
C GLU A 385 -20.48 -19.59 -9.44
N VAL A 386 -21.67 -19.20 -8.97
CA VAL A 386 -22.95 -19.85 -9.28
C VAL A 386 -23.78 -18.99 -10.21
N ASP A 387 -24.15 -17.79 -9.75
CA ASP A 387 -24.95 -16.84 -10.53
C ASP A 387 -24.07 -15.99 -11.44
N ILE A 388 -22.90 -15.58 -10.95
CA ILE A 388 -21.89 -14.80 -11.68
C ILE A 388 -20.54 -15.49 -11.54
N LYS A 389 -20.00 -16.00 -12.64
CA LYS A 389 -18.66 -16.60 -12.70
C LYS A 389 -17.57 -15.54 -12.62
N ILE A 390 -16.39 -15.91 -12.14
CA ILE A 390 -15.20 -15.07 -12.21
C ILE A 390 -14.19 -15.71 -13.18
N GLU A 391 -13.76 -14.94 -14.18
CA GLU A 391 -12.81 -15.37 -15.20
C GLU A 391 -11.51 -14.59 -15.08
N TYR A 392 -10.38 -15.29 -15.00
CA TYR A 392 -9.06 -14.69 -14.98
C TYR A 392 -8.50 -14.52 -16.39
N THR A 393 -8.17 -13.29 -16.78
CA THR A 393 -7.78 -12.95 -18.16
C THR A 393 -6.27 -12.81 -18.38
N GLY A 394 -5.47 -12.90 -17.32
CA GLY A 394 -4.03 -12.59 -17.33
C GLY A 394 -3.75 -11.10 -17.12
N LEU A 395 -2.52 -10.81 -16.68
CA LEU A 395 -2.01 -9.44 -16.54
C LEU A 395 -1.81 -8.79 -17.92
N ARG A 396 -2.10 -7.49 -17.98
CA ARG A 396 -1.93 -6.70 -19.20
C ARG A 396 -0.51 -6.14 -19.29
N PRO A 397 0.00 -5.78 -20.49
CA PRO A 397 1.30 -5.14 -20.63
C PRO A 397 1.44 -3.91 -19.72
N GLY A 398 2.55 -3.84 -18.99
CA GLY A 398 2.84 -2.78 -18.01
C GLY A 398 2.04 -2.84 -16.70
N GLU A 399 1.13 -3.80 -16.53
CA GLU A 399 0.30 -3.93 -15.32
C GLU A 399 1.05 -4.64 -14.20
N LYS A 400 1.15 -3.99 -13.03
CA LYS A 400 1.71 -4.61 -11.83
C LYS A 400 0.72 -5.55 -11.16
N LEU A 401 1.21 -6.66 -10.62
CA LEU A 401 0.39 -7.55 -9.79
C LEU A 401 0.04 -6.85 -8.46
N TYR A 402 1.03 -6.24 -7.83
CA TYR A 402 0.91 -5.42 -6.63
C TYR A 402 1.41 -4.01 -6.95
N GLU A 403 0.62 -2.99 -6.61
CA GLU A 403 1.16 -1.63 -6.61
C GLU A 403 2.06 -1.47 -5.39
N GLU A 404 3.16 -0.74 -5.53
CA GLU A 404 4.05 -0.50 -4.40
C GLU A 404 3.37 0.37 -3.36
N PRO A 405 3.64 0.15 -2.06
CA PRO A 405 3.20 1.06 -1.02
C PRO A 405 3.66 2.47 -1.38
N LEU A 406 2.70 3.40 -1.44
CA LEU A 406 2.97 4.80 -1.76
C LEU A 406 4.04 5.41 -0.84
N MET A 407 4.14 4.89 0.38
CA MET A 407 5.03 5.28 1.48
C MET A 407 6.43 4.66 1.45
N TRP A 408 6.82 3.98 0.36
CA TRP A 408 8.07 3.21 0.27
C TRP A 408 9.36 4.06 0.15
N GLU A 409 9.28 5.32 -0.30
CA GLU A 409 10.49 6.16 -0.45
C GLU A 409 11.02 6.62 0.94
N GLU A 410 12.30 6.34 1.24
CA GLU A 410 12.93 6.71 2.51
C GLU A 410 12.82 8.21 2.86
N GLY A 411 12.52 8.50 4.13
CA GLY A 411 12.61 9.84 4.71
C GLY A 411 11.42 10.76 4.46
N MET A 412 10.22 10.22 4.24
CA MET A 412 9.00 11.03 4.14
C MET A 412 8.73 11.84 5.41
N ARG A 413 8.25 13.07 5.23
CA ARG A 413 7.84 13.96 6.32
C ARG A 413 6.33 13.87 6.54
N LYS A 414 5.89 13.71 7.79
CA LYS A 414 4.47 13.81 8.17
C LYS A 414 3.97 15.26 8.03
N THR A 415 2.71 15.43 7.63
CA THR A 415 1.98 16.72 7.73
C THR A 415 1.04 16.70 8.96
N PRO A 416 0.36 17.82 9.31
CA PRO A 416 -0.63 17.81 10.39
C PRO A 416 -1.79 16.83 10.14
N CYS A 417 -2.15 16.57 8.88
CA CYS A 417 -3.09 15.52 8.52
C CYS A 417 -2.35 14.17 8.48
N GLN A 418 -2.78 13.21 9.33
CA GLN A 418 -2.11 11.91 9.46
C GLN A 418 -2.07 11.10 8.16
N ARG A 419 -2.97 11.38 7.21
CA ARG A 419 -3.05 10.69 5.91
C ARG A 419 -2.30 11.38 4.78
N ILE A 420 -1.53 12.42 5.07
CA ILE A 420 -0.77 13.17 4.07
C ILE A 420 0.69 13.28 4.50
N TYR A 421 1.56 12.89 3.60
CA TYR A 421 3.01 12.88 3.78
C TYR A 421 3.68 13.67 2.66
N ILE A 422 4.93 14.08 2.86
CA ILE A 422 5.75 14.79 1.88
C ILE A 422 6.99 13.94 1.59
N ALA A 423 7.15 13.50 0.34
CA ALA A 423 8.32 12.78 -0.13
C ALA A 423 9.55 13.71 -0.29
N ASN A 424 10.74 13.13 -0.22
CA ASN A 424 11.99 13.88 -0.39
C ASN A 424 12.20 14.32 -1.85
N SER A 425 12.86 15.46 -2.03
CA SER A 425 13.23 15.94 -3.35
C SER A 425 14.34 15.08 -3.96
N THR A 426 14.17 14.73 -5.24
CA THR A 426 15.19 13.98 -5.97
C THR A 426 16.38 14.90 -6.27
N ARG A 427 17.62 14.44 -6.05
CA ARG A 427 18.81 15.17 -6.52
C ARG A 427 19.02 14.87 -8.00
N LEU A 428 19.06 15.89 -8.84
CA LEU A 428 19.30 15.75 -10.27
C LEU A 428 20.27 16.82 -10.80
N ASN A 429 21.02 16.49 -11.85
CA ASN A 429 21.75 17.49 -12.64
C ASN A 429 20.75 18.19 -13.57
N LEU A 430 20.47 19.46 -13.27
CA LEU A 430 19.46 20.25 -13.96
C LEU A 430 19.77 20.45 -15.45
N ASP A 431 21.03 20.66 -15.83
CA ASP A 431 21.39 20.96 -17.22
C ASP A 431 21.26 19.70 -18.10
N ASP A 432 21.72 18.56 -17.61
CA ASP A 432 21.56 17.26 -18.28
C ASP A 432 20.09 16.87 -18.42
N PHE A 433 19.30 17.09 -17.35
CA PHE A 433 17.86 16.83 -17.37
C PHE A 433 17.14 17.70 -18.40
N MET A 434 17.40 19.01 -18.42
CA MET A 434 16.74 19.92 -19.37
C MET A 434 17.13 19.63 -20.82
N ALA A 435 18.39 19.26 -21.08
CA ALA A 435 18.83 18.84 -22.40
C ALA A 435 18.12 17.55 -22.87
N SER A 436 18.05 16.56 -21.99
CA SER A 436 17.39 15.28 -22.25
C SER A 436 15.87 15.44 -22.45
N LEU A 437 15.23 16.28 -21.62
CA LEU A 437 13.81 16.61 -21.74
C LEU A 437 13.50 17.28 -23.09
N LYS A 438 14.34 18.21 -23.53
CA LYS A 438 14.19 18.85 -24.85
C LYS A 438 14.32 17.84 -25.99
N SER A 439 15.29 16.93 -25.89
CA SER A 439 15.46 15.84 -26.86
C SER A 439 14.23 14.91 -26.90
N LEU A 440 13.68 14.55 -25.73
CA LEU A 440 12.46 13.76 -25.63
C LEU A 440 11.28 14.49 -26.30
N PHE A 441 11.10 15.79 -26.06
CA PHE A 441 9.99 16.56 -26.64
C PHE A 441 10.07 16.61 -28.17
N GLN A 442 11.28 16.73 -28.73
CA GLN A 442 11.48 16.66 -30.17
C GLN A 442 11.09 15.28 -30.71
N ALA A 443 11.62 14.21 -30.12
CA ALA A 443 11.33 12.84 -30.56
C ALA A 443 9.82 12.52 -30.48
N VAL A 444 9.15 12.94 -29.39
CA VAL A 444 7.71 12.79 -29.20
C VAL A 444 6.93 13.59 -30.26
N GLY A 445 7.40 14.78 -30.64
CA GLY A 445 6.81 15.59 -31.69
C GLY A 445 6.93 14.97 -33.08
N GLU A 446 8.07 14.32 -33.36
CA GLU A 446 8.37 13.62 -34.60
C GLU A 446 7.76 12.21 -34.67
N ASN A 447 7.17 11.71 -33.57
CA ASN A 447 6.65 10.35 -33.42
C ASN A 447 7.73 9.28 -33.62
N CYS A 448 8.92 9.50 -33.07
CA CYS A 448 9.97 8.48 -33.09
C CYS A 448 9.51 7.20 -32.38
N ASP A 449 10.09 6.05 -32.74
CA ASP A 449 9.76 4.76 -32.12
C ASP A 449 10.57 4.48 -30.83
N ASP A 450 11.68 5.19 -30.62
CA ASP A 450 12.64 5.03 -29.51
C ASP A 450 12.23 5.76 -28.22
N ILE A 451 10.96 6.15 -28.09
CA ILE A 451 10.46 6.93 -26.94
C ILE A 451 10.61 6.18 -25.62
N GLY A 452 10.50 4.85 -25.61
CA GLY A 452 10.70 4.04 -24.41
C GLY A 452 12.11 4.21 -23.84
N GLU A 453 13.13 4.09 -24.68
CA GLU A 453 14.56 4.21 -24.30
C GLU A 453 14.89 5.63 -23.83
N ARG A 454 14.34 6.65 -24.52
CA ARG A 454 14.51 8.05 -24.14
C ARG A 454 13.83 8.38 -22.80
N LEU A 455 12.74 7.69 -22.48
CA LEU A 455 12.03 7.87 -21.23
C LEU A 455 12.77 7.19 -20.07
N GLU A 456 13.37 6.02 -20.31
CA GLU A 456 14.20 5.29 -19.34
C GLU A 456 15.46 6.05 -18.95
N SER A 457 16.10 6.76 -19.89
CA SER A 457 17.26 7.62 -19.58
C SER A 457 16.92 8.87 -18.75
N LEU A 458 15.66 9.33 -18.81
CA LEU A 458 15.16 10.48 -18.04
C LEU A 458 14.57 10.07 -16.68
N VAL A 459 14.05 8.86 -16.59
CA VAL A 459 13.40 8.31 -15.41
C VAL A 459 14.12 7.02 -15.06
N ASN A 460 15.22 7.12 -14.31
CA ASN A 460 16.09 5.97 -14.00
C ASN A 460 15.37 4.82 -13.27
N SER A 461 14.23 5.08 -12.63
CA SER A 461 13.40 4.07 -11.97
C SER A 461 12.38 3.40 -12.91
N TYR A 462 12.33 3.79 -14.19
CA TYR A 462 11.46 3.23 -15.20
C TYR A 462 12.11 2.00 -15.83
N HIS A 463 11.45 0.86 -15.70
CA HIS A 463 11.89 -0.38 -16.34
C HIS A 463 10.72 -1.01 -17.07
N LYS A 464 10.80 -1.05 -18.40
CA LYS A 464 9.69 -1.49 -19.25
C LYS A 464 9.48 -2.99 -19.09
N ALA A 465 8.27 -3.39 -18.67
CA ALA A 465 7.88 -4.79 -18.66
C ALA A 465 7.67 -5.29 -20.11
N TYR A 466 8.70 -5.88 -20.74
CA TYR A 466 8.57 -6.45 -22.08
C TYR A 466 7.74 -7.74 -22.06
N SER A 467 6.89 -7.89 -23.09
CA SER A 467 6.04 -9.02 -23.54
C SER A 467 6.01 -10.31 -22.70
N LEU A 468 4.83 -10.96 -22.62
CA LEU A 468 4.54 -12.21 -21.90
C LEU A 468 5.48 -13.42 -22.17
N ASP A 469 6.32 -13.41 -23.20
CA ASP A 469 7.38 -14.42 -23.39
C ASP A 469 8.69 -14.09 -22.63
N ASN A 470 8.86 -12.83 -22.22
CA ASN A 470 9.98 -12.26 -21.46
C ASN A 470 9.55 -11.69 -20.10
N VAL A 471 8.34 -11.97 -19.60
CA VAL A 471 8.02 -11.79 -18.17
C VAL A 471 8.83 -12.79 -17.29
N GLN A 472 9.67 -13.62 -17.93
CA GLN A 472 10.75 -14.36 -17.30
C GLN A 472 12.13 -13.65 -17.30
N ALA A 473 12.26 -12.40 -17.76
CA ALA A 473 13.56 -11.72 -17.80
C ALA A 473 13.46 -10.20 -17.50
N GLU A 474 14.12 -9.83 -16.39
CA GLU A 474 14.76 -8.51 -16.14
C GLU A 474 13.89 -7.36 -15.60
N MET A 475 13.27 -7.58 -14.44
CA MET A 475 13.75 -7.02 -13.17
C MET A 475 13.50 -8.05 -12.05
N PRO A 476 14.47 -8.32 -11.16
CA PRO A 476 14.38 -9.46 -10.25
C PRO A 476 13.43 -9.15 -9.08
N ASP A 477 12.15 -9.44 -9.24
CA ASP A 477 11.33 -9.82 -8.09
C ASP A 477 11.70 -11.28 -7.75
N PRO A 478 12.23 -11.58 -6.55
CA PRO A 478 12.85 -12.86 -6.18
C PRO A 478 11.91 -14.09 -6.16
N ILE A 479 10.76 -14.06 -6.84
CA ILE A 479 9.72 -15.09 -6.72
C ILE A 479 9.59 -16.00 -7.95
N ASN A 480 10.05 -15.57 -9.14
CA ASN A 480 9.89 -16.37 -10.37
C ASN A 480 10.90 -17.50 -10.54
N ASN A 481 11.77 -17.72 -9.56
CA ASN A 481 12.68 -18.86 -9.55
C ASN A 481 12.71 -19.64 -8.24
N LEU A 482 11.76 -19.42 -7.32
CA LEU A 482 11.83 -20.04 -5.99
C LEU A 482 11.83 -21.56 -6.04
N GLU A 483 11.10 -22.16 -6.97
CA GLU A 483 11.12 -23.61 -7.16
C GLU A 483 12.50 -24.09 -7.63
N GLN A 484 13.13 -23.40 -8.60
CA GLN A 484 14.47 -23.80 -9.06
C GLN A 484 15.54 -23.51 -7.99
N ILE A 485 15.45 -22.39 -7.28
CA ILE A 485 16.33 -22.04 -6.15
C ILE A 485 16.17 -23.10 -5.05
N SER A 486 14.95 -23.45 -4.67
CA SER A 486 14.66 -24.54 -3.71
C SER A 486 15.26 -25.85 -4.18
N ASN A 487 15.13 -26.17 -5.47
CA ASN A 487 15.70 -27.36 -6.09
C ASN A 487 17.24 -27.34 -6.18
N ARG A 488 17.91 -26.22 -5.91
CA ARG A 488 19.38 -26.16 -5.77
C ARG A 488 19.83 -26.61 -4.38
N PHE A 489 18.92 -26.76 -3.41
CA PHE A 489 19.21 -27.33 -2.10
C PHE A 489 19.01 -28.85 -2.04
N GLN A 490 19.58 -29.48 -1.01
CA GLN A 490 19.46 -30.90 -0.70
C GLN A 490 18.11 -31.20 -0.02
N ILE A 491 17.02 -30.98 -0.77
CA ILE A 491 15.65 -31.23 -0.32
C ILE A 491 15.20 -32.67 -0.61
N GLU A 492 14.28 -33.19 0.23
CA GLU A 492 13.69 -34.50 0.05
C GLU A 492 12.37 -34.41 -0.72
N GLY A 493 12.27 -35.05 -1.89
CA GLY A 493 11.06 -35.05 -2.72
C GLY A 493 11.02 -33.91 -3.75
N GLU A 494 9.92 -33.82 -4.48
CA GLU A 494 9.71 -32.79 -5.51
C GLU A 494 9.03 -31.56 -4.90
N VAL A 495 9.49 -30.35 -5.23
CA VAL A 495 8.84 -29.11 -4.81
C VAL A 495 7.45 -29.02 -5.43
N THR A 496 6.44 -28.83 -4.59
CA THR A 496 5.03 -28.74 -4.99
C THR A 496 4.41 -27.37 -4.74
N ALA A 497 4.98 -26.61 -3.80
CA ALA A 497 4.58 -25.23 -3.55
C ALA A 497 5.73 -24.43 -2.93
N VAL A 498 5.81 -23.15 -3.26
CA VAL A 498 6.57 -22.16 -2.49
C VAL A 498 5.64 -20.99 -2.15
N ILE A 499 5.45 -20.72 -0.86
CA ILE A 499 4.42 -19.83 -0.34
C ILE A 499 5.09 -18.70 0.47
N PRO A 500 4.86 -17.41 0.14
CA PRO A 500 5.45 -16.31 0.91
C PRO A 500 4.90 -16.26 2.34
N MET A 501 5.76 -15.92 3.30
CA MET A 501 5.42 -15.76 4.71
C MET A 501 5.47 -14.28 5.10
N CYS A 502 4.31 -13.71 5.48
CA CYS A 502 4.14 -12.27 5.73
C CYS A 502 4.69 -11.77 7.09
N LYS A 503 5.54 -12.53 7.78
CA LYS A 503 5.98 -12.23 9.15
C LYS A 503 7.49 -11.96 9.32
N GLY A 504 8.27 -11.94 8.25
CA GLY A 504 9.71 -11.63 8.31
C GLY A 504 9.99 -10.18 7.91
N TYR A 505 10.64 -9.40 8.78
CA TYR A 505 10.93 -7.97 8.54
C TYR A 505 12.29 -7.70 7.90
N ILE A 506 13.29 -8.55 8.17
CA ILE A 506 14.64 -8.39 7.63
C ILE A 506 14.80 -9.17 6.33
N ASN A 507 14.60 -10.49 6.37
CA ASN A 507 14.76 -11.38 5.21
C ASN A 507 13.42 -11.70 4.52
N HIS A 508 13.40 -11.77 3.19
CA HIS A 508 12.21 -12.24 2.48
C HIS A 508 12.05 -13.75 2.70
N THR A 509 10.97 -14.16 3.36
CA THR A 509 10.80 -15.53 3.87
C THR A 509 9.66 -16.27 3.16
N TYR A 510 9.88 -17.53 2.82
CA TYR A 510 8.95 -18.41 2.10
C TYR A 510 8.90 -19.79 2.74
N ARG A 511 7.75 -20.45 2.68
CA ARG A 511 7.57 -21.87 3.00
C ARG A 511 7.63 -22.69 1.72
N VAL A 512 8.56 -23.63 1.65
CA VAL A 512 8.69 -24.59 0.54
C VAL A 512 8.07 -25.91 0.97
N GLU A 513 7.17 -26.46 0.18
CA GLU A 513 6.55 -27.77 0.40
C GLU A 513 7.04 -28.76 -0.65
N THR A 514 7.53 -29.92 -0.22
CA THR A 514 7.98 -31.00 -1.10
C THR A 514 7.18 -32.28 -0.85
N VAL A 515 6.99 -33.08 -1.90
CA VAL A 515 6.29 -34.37 -1.81
C VAL A 515 7.25 -35.49 -2.20
N LYS A 516 7.41 -36.47 -1.32
CA LYS A 516 8.18 -37.69 -1.60
C LYS A 516 7.40 -38.63 -2.51
N SER A 517 8.11 -39.59 -3.11
CA SER A 517 7.53 -40.65 -3.94
C SER A 517 6.53 -41.56 -3.20
N ASP A 518 6.56 -41.59 -1.87
CA ASP A 518 5.60 -42.29 -1.01
C ASP A 518 4.38 -41.43 -0.61
N GLY A 519 4.30 -40.18 -1.10
CA GLY A 519 3.23 -39.22 -0.81
C GLY A 519 3.43 -38.40 0.47
N GLN A 520 4.53 -38.58 1.22
CA GLN A 520 4.79 -37.79 2.42
C GLN A 520 5.19 -36.35 2.06
N VAL A 521 4.52 -35.37 2.67
CA VAL A 521 4.85 -33.94 2.53
C VAL A 521 5.96 -33.56 3.52
N ARG A 522 6.96 -32.81 3.06
CA ARG A 522 7.98 -32.14 3.86
C ARG A 522 7.93 -30.64 3.63
N LYS A 523 8.33 -29.85 4.64
CA LYS A 523 8.31 -28.40 4.59
C LYS A 523 9.68 -27.83 4.96
N TYR A 524 10.02 -26.69 4.36
CA TYR A 524 11.26 -25.94 4.61
C TYR A 524 10.99 -24.44 4.64
N THR A 525 11.88 -23.68 5.27
CA THR A 525 11.84 -22.22 5.32
C THR A 525 12.94 -21.67 4.40
N LEU A 526 12.57 -21.14 3.25
CA LEU A 526 13.48 -20.50 2.31
C LEU A 526 13.55 -19.00 2.60
N GLN A 527 14.76 -18.44 2.66
CA GLN A 527 14.97 -17.03 2.91
C GLN A 527 15.93 -16.42 1.91
N ARG A 528 15.57 -15.26 1.34
CA ARG A 528 16.50 -14.36 0.67
C ARG A 528 17.09 -13.42 1.70
N ILE A 529 18.41 -13.38 1.78
CA ILE A 529 19.13 -12.51 2.71
C ILE A 529 19.02 -11.06 2.26
N ASN A 530 18.84 -10.18 3.24
CA ASN A 530 18.85 -8.74 3.04
C ASN A 530 20.28 -8.20 3.05
N ASP A 531 20.76 -7.77 1.88
CA ASP A 531 22.10 -7.22 1.65
C ASP A 531 22.25 -5.75 2.11
N GLU A 532 21.14 -5.07 2.41
CA GLU A 532 21.16 -3.76 3.06
C GLU A 532 21.57 -3.88 4.54
N VAL A 533 21.11 -4.95 5.22
CA VAL A 533 21.44 -5.24 6.62
C VAL A 533 22.73 -6.04 6.73
N PHE A 534 22.82 -7.16 6.02
CA PHE A 534 23.96 -8.08 6.09
C PHE A 534 24.93 -7.81 4.94
N LYS A 535 25.96 -7.01 5.20
CA LYS A 535 26.97 -6.64 4.19
C LYS A 535 27.84 -7.79 3.73
N ASN A 536 27.91 -8.87 4.51
CA ASN A 536 28.64 -10.08 4.16
C ASN A 536 27.76 -11.33 4.40
N PRO A 537 26.86 -11.66 3.45
CA PRO A 537 25.96 -12.80 3.57
C PRO A 537 26.71 -14.13 3.76
N GLN A 538 27.90 -14.27 3.19
CA GLN A 538 28.71 -15.48 3.38
C GLN A 538 29.07 -15.69 4.86
N GLU A 539 29.58 -14.67 5.53
CA GLU A 539 29.93 -14.74 6.97
C GLU A 539 28.70 -15.01 7.84
N LEU A 540 27.54 -14.42 7.48
CA LEU A 540 26.26 -14.72 8.13
C LEU A 540 25.92 -16.21 8.01
N MET A 541 26.02 -16.78 6.81
CA MET A 541 25.69 -18.20 6.59
C MET A 541 26.67 -19.14 7.30
N GLU A 542 27.95 -18.77 7.37
CA GLU A 542 28.96 -19.51 8.13
C GLU A 542 28.66 -19.48 9.63
N ASN A 543 28.29 -18.31 10.17
CA ASN A 543 27.83 -18.16 11.56
C ASN A 543 26.63 -19.06 11.85
N VAL A 544 25.54 -18.92 11.08
CA VAL A 544 24.30 -19.69 11.30
C VAL A 544 24.58 -21.19 11.16
N ALA A 545 25.41 -21.62 10.21
CA ALA A 545 25.77 -23.04 10.08
C ALA A 545 26.52 -23.57 11.31
N LEU A 546 27.50 -22.82 11.81
CA LEU A 546 28.26 -23.21 13.01
C LEU A 546 27.38 -23.25 14.26
N VAL A 547 26.53 -22.23 14.44
CA VAL A 547 25.61 -22.12 15.57
C VAL A 547 24.59 -23.25 15.54
N THR A 548 23.93 -23.49 14.41
CA THR A 548 22.92 -24.56 14.28
C THR A 548 23.53 -25.95 14.46
N GLU A 549 24.73 -26.21 13.93
CA GLU A 549 25.44 -27.47 14.17
C GLU A 549 25.76 -27.65 15.66
N HIS A 550 26.26 -26.61 16.33
CA HIS A 550 26.59 -26.66 17.75
C HIS A 550 25.33 -26.86 18.62
N MET A 551 24.24 -26.12 18.33
CA MET A 551 22.95 -26.26 18.99
C MET A 551 22.41 -27.68 18.89
N SER A 552 22.51 -28.32 17.73
CA SER A 552 22.02 -29.70 17.55
C SER A 552 22.61 -30.69 18.57
N LYS A 553 23.87 -30.49 18.96
CA LYS A 553 24.60 -31.34 19.90
C LYS A 553 24.35 -30.95 21.36
N ASN A 554 24.28 -29.65 21.64
CA ASN A 554 24.41 -29.13 23.01
C ASN A 554 23.15 -28.44 23.56
N TYR A 555 22.25 -27.93 22.71
CA TYR A 555 21.05 -27.24 23.15
C TYR A 555 19.95 -28.23 23.55
N ARG A 556 19.54 -28.18 24.82
CA ARG A 556 18.49 -29.02 25.38
C ARG A 556 17.55 -28.21 26.27
N LEU A 557 16.26 -28.41 26.08
CA LEU A 557 15.19 -27.90 26.94
C LEU A 557 14.67 -29.05 27.82
N PRO A 558 14.65 -28.90 29.16
CA PRO A 558 14.33 -29.99 30.09
C PRO A 558 12.96 -30.64 29.84
N TRP A 559 12.00 -29.88 29.34
CA TRP A 559 10.62 -30.31 29.13
C TRP A 559 10.34 -30.84 27.71
N ALA A 560 11.18 -30.50 26.73
CA ALA A 560 10.89 -30.83 25.33
C ALA A 560 11.46 -32.21 24.91
N GLY A 561 12.48 -32.74 25.60
CA GLY A 561 13.04 -34.07 25.28
C GLY A 561 13.43 -34.18 23.80
N ASP A 562 12.89 -35.19 23.11
CA ASP A 562 13.10 -35.41 21.67
C ASP A 562 12.28 -34.46 20.77
N ARG A 563 11.34 -33.67 21.34
CA ARG A 563 10.53 -32.68 20.61
C ARG A 563 11.28 -31.36 20.35
N ILE A 564 12.51 -31.22 20.83
CA ILE A 564 13.33 -30.03 20.57
C ILE A 564 13.58 -29.91 19.07
N ALA A 565 13.15 -28.80 18.53
CA ALA A 565 13.22 -28.53 17.12
C ALA A 565 14.38 -27.55 16.90
N ASN A 566 15.58 -28.06 16.60
CA ASN A 566 16.71 -27.20 16.28
C ASN A 566 16.59 -26.71 14.84
N GLN A 567 16.71 -25.41 14.63
CA GLN A 567 16.79 -24.87 13.28
C GLN A 567 18.09 -25.36 12.65
N GLN A 568 18.05 -25.85 11.41
CA GLN A 568 19.22 -26.34 10.70
C GLN A 568 19.25 -25.80 9.28
N ILE A 569 20.46 -25.46 8.81
CA ILE A 569 20.69 -25.14 7.40
C ILE A 569 20.64 -26.43 6.57
N ILE A 570 19.83 -26.39 5.52
CA ILE A 570 19.84 -27.38 4.45
C ILE A 570 20.87 -26.93 3.43
N LYS A 571 21.88 -27.77 3.19
CA LYS A 571 22.96 -27.45 2.26
C LYS A 571 22.48 -27.40 0.82
N ALA A 572 23.14 -26.57 0.02
CA ALA A 572 23.07 -26.59 -1.42
C ALA A 572 23.59 -27.94 -1.98
N LYS A 573 23.16 -28.30 -3.20
CA LYS A 573 23.60 -29.54 -3.89
C LYS A 573 25.09 -29.55 -4.21
N ASP A 574 25.72 -28.38 -4.28
CA ASP A 574 27.18 -28.22 -4.41
C ASP A 574 27.93 -28.28 -3.06
N GLY A 575 27.19 -28.43 -1.94
CA GLY A 575 27.74 -28.56 -0.59
C GLY A 575 27.85 -27.25 0.19
N GLN A 576 27.53 -26.10 -0.41
CA GLN A 576 27.54 -24.80 0.25
C GLN A 576 26.36 -24.63 1.23
N ASN A 577 26.45 -23.66 2.14
CA ASN A 577 25.37 -23.37 3.10
C ASN A 577 24.28 -22.43 2.52
N TYR A 578 24.51 -21.92 1.31
CA TYR A 578 23.64 -20.95 0.65
C TYR A 578 23.71 -21.14 -0.87
N VAL A 579 22.82 -20.45 -1.57
CA VAL A 579 22.75 -20.41 -3.02
C VAL A 579 22.70 -18.94 -3.45
N SER A 580 23.58 -18.53 -4.34
CA SER A 580 23.50 -17.19 -4.96
C SER A 580 22.97 -17.26 -6.38
N ASP A 581 22.22 -16.24 -6.77
CA ASP A 581 21.89 -15.92 -8.16
C ASP A 581 21.76 -14.40 -8.36
N MET A 582 21.31 -13.98 -9.55
CA MET A 582 21.11 -12.56 -9.88
C MET A 582 20.06 -11.87 -9.00
N SER A 583 19.25 -12.62 -8.25
CA SER A 583 18.21 -12.09 -7.36
C SER A 583 18.64 -11.99 -5.90
N GLY A 584 19.82 -12.48 -5.53
CA GLY A 584 20.40 -12.34 -4.19
C GLY A 584 20.97 -13.65 -3.63
N ASP A 585 21.30 -13.61 -2.33
CA ASP A 585 21.79 -14.76 -1.59
C ASP A 585 20.66 -15.45 -0.83
N TRP A 586 20.61 -16.78 -0.94
CA TRP A 586 19.51 -17.61 -0.46
C TRP A 586 19.98 -18.67 0.51
N ARG A 587 19.19 -18.92 1.55
CA ARG A 587 19.34 -20.10 2.41
C ARG A 587 18.05 -20.86 2.54
N LEU A 588 18.19 -22.14 2.85
CA LEU A 588 17.07 -23.00 3.19
C LEU A 588 17.28 -23.56 4.60
N LEU A 589 16.24 -23.45 5.42
CA LEU A 589 16.22 -23.85 6.82
C LEU A 589 15.15 -24.91 7.04
N THR A 590 15.27 -25.66 8.14
CA THR A 590 14.19 -26.54 8.61
C THR A 590 12.91 -25.75 8.93
N TYR A 591 11.76 -26.34 8.62
CA TYR A 591 10.45 -25.82 8.99
C TYR A 591 9.90 -26.61 10.18
N PHE A 592 9.12 -25.93 11.02
CA PHE A 592 8.49 -26.52 12.20
C PHE A 592 6.98 -26.51 12.03
N ASP A 593 6.38 -27.69 12.12
CA ASP A 593 4.93 -27.85 12.15
C ASP A 593 4.40 -27.77 13.59
N SER A 594 3.14 -27.36 13.74
CA SER A 594 2.42 -27.31 15.03
C SER A 594 3.11 -26.45 16.09
N VAL A 595 3.60 -25.28 15.67
CA VAL A 595 4.22 -24.29 16.56
C VAL A 595 3.68 -22.89 16.30
N HIS A 596 3.71 -22.06 17.33
CA HIS A 596 3.38 -20.64 17.28
C HIS A 596 4.42 -19.81 18.05
N SER A 597 4.35 -18.49 17.92
CA SER A 597 5.15 -17.53 18.69
C SER A 597 4.24 -16.43 19.24
N TYR A 598 4.74 -15.67 20.22
CA TYR A 598 4.02 -14.57 20.85
C TYR A 598 4.74 -13.26 20.62
N ASP A 599 3.98 -12.19 20.35
CA ASP A 599 4.53 -10.84 20.20
C ASP A 599 4.64 -10.11 21.55
N ILE A 600 3.83 -10.50 22.54
CA ILE A 600 3.87 -10.02 23.93
C ILE A 600 3.66 -11.17 24.91
N PRO A 601 4.22 -11.09 26.13
CA PRO A 601 4.02 -12.14 27.13
C PRO A 601 2.58 -12.13 27.66
N GLU A 602 1.76 -13.07 27.18
CA GLU A 602 0.35 -13.20 27.62
C GLU A 602 0.19 -13.73 29.06
N SER A 603 1.23 -14.37 29.60
CA SER A 603 1.25 -14.89 30.97
C SER A 603 2.65 -14.88 31.56
N LYS A 604 2.74 -14.97 32.90
CA LYS A 604 4.03 -15.08 33.60
C LYS A 604 4.74 -16.38 33.24
N GLU A 605 3.96 -17.43 33.00
CA GLU A 605 4.44 -18.73 32.58
C GLU A 605 5.12 -18.65 31.21
N ILE A 606 4.47 -18.06 30.20
CA ILE A 606 5.06 -17.85 28.86
C ILE A 606 6.38 -17.10 28.97
N PHE A 607 6.40 -15.97 29.69
CA PHE A 607 7.61 -15.18 29.87
C PHE A 607 8.73 -15.96 30.58
N TYR A 608 8.39 -16.70 31.64
CA TYR A 608 9.34 -17.52 32.38
C TYR A 608 9.98 -18.61 31.50
N TYR A 609 9.16 -19.33 30.73
CA TYR A 609 9.66 -20.39 29.86
C TYR A 609 10.47 -19.86 28.69
N SER A 610 10.12 -18.70 28.11
CA SER A 610 10.97 -18.02 27.12
C SER A 610 12.33 -17.63 27.68
N GLY A 611 12.36 -17.04 28.88
CA GLY A 611 13.60 -16.69 29.56
C GLY A 611 14.47 -17.92 29.84
N LEU A 612 13.85 -19.04 30.25
CA LEU A 612 14.55 -20.31 30.39
C LEU A 612 15.07 -20.87 29.06
N ALA A 613 14.34 -20.67 27.96
CA ALA A 613 14.77 -21.10 26.64
C ALA A 613 16.03 -20.33 26.20
N PHE A 614 16.03 -19.00 26.28
CA PHE A 614 17.19 -18.17 25.98
C PHE A 614 18.36 -18.45 26.93
N GLY A 615 18.09 -18.58 28.23
CA GLY A 615 19.12 -18.93 29.21
C GLY A 615 19.79 -20.28 28.93
N SER A 616 18.99 -21.26 28.49
CA SER A 616 19.49 -22.57 28.06
C SER A 616 20.30 -22.47 26.76
N PHE A 617 19.95 -21.53 25.87
CA PHE A 617 20.68 -21.26 24.63
C PHE A 617 22.03 -20.63 24.90
N ILE A 618 22.09 -19.58 25.70
CA ILE A 618 23.34 -18.92 26.12
C ILE A 618 24.26 -19.95 26.80
N LYS A 619 23.70 -20.82 27.65
CA LYS A 619 24.46 -21.91 28.28
C LYS A 619 24.99 -22.90 27.24
N ALA A 620 24.18 -23.28 26.26
CA ALA A 620 24.61 -24.19 25.20
C ALA A 620 25.68 -23.58 24.29
N MET A 621 25.68 -22.26 24.10
CA MET A 621 26.69 -21.55 23.29
C MET A 621 27.98 -21.26 24.05
N ALA A 622 28.04 -21.50 25.37
CA ALA A 622 29.17 -21.13 26.21
C ALA A 622 30.50 -21.80 25.81
N ASP A 623 30.42 -22.99 25.20
CA ASP A 623 31.57 -23.79 24.76
C ASP A 623 31.93 -23.58 23.28
N LEU A 624 31.17 -22.76 22.54
CA LEU A 624 31.48 -22.40 21.16
C LEU A 624 32.45 -21.21 21.15
N ASP A 625 33.62 -21.42 20.54
CA ASP A 625 34.66 -20.39 20.44
C ASP A 625 34.16 -19.17 19.66
N SER A 626 34.00 -18.05 20.37
CA SER A 626 33.51 -16.79 19.78
C SER A 626 34.44 -16.22 18.72
N HIS A 627 35.73 -16.58 18.70
CA HIS A 627 36.65 -16.13 17.64
C HIS A 627 36.37 -16.77 16.28
N ARG A 628 35.56 -17.83 16.24
CA ARG A 628 35.12 -18.49 15.00
C ARG A 628 33.81 -17.92 14.45
N ILE A 629 33.21 -16.96 15.14
CA ILE A 629 31.94 -16.32 14.76
C ILE A 629 32.22 -14.87 14.36
N HIS A 630 31.75 -14.50 13.18
CA HIS A 630 31.93 -13.18 12.59
C HIS A 630 30.97 -12.15 13.22
N GLU A 631 31.39 -10.89 13.32
CA GLU A 631 30.48 -9.78 13.64
C GLU A 631 29.81 -9.32 12.34
N VAL A 632 28.57 -9.77 12.11
CA VAL A 632 27.86 -9.55 10.83
C VAL A 632 27.02 -8.28 10.81
N ILE A 633 26.70 -7.72 11.98
CA ILE A 633 26.07 -6.40 12.12
C ILE A 633 26.91 -5.55 13.08
N PRO A 634 27.91 -4.82 12.56
CA PRO A 634 28.80 -4.02 13.39
C PRO A 634 28.02 -2.98 14.21
N ASN A 635 28.40 -2.80 15.46
CA ASN A 635 27.79 -1.80 16.36
C ASN A 635 26.29 -2.03 16.67
N PHE A 636 25.79 -3.25 16.55
CA PHE A 636 24.38 -3.58 16.83
C PHE A 636 23.91 -3.04 18.19
N HIS A 637 24.66 -3.32 19.26
CA HIS A 637 24.41 -2.82 20.62
C HIS A 637 25.22 -1.56 21.00
N ASN A 638 25.40 -0.61 20.07
CA ASN A 638 26.13 0.64 20.35
C ASN A 638 25.20 1.76 20.87
N THR A 639 24.75 1.61 22.11
CA THR A 639 23.85 2.56 22.79
C THR A 639 24.41 3.98 22.87
N TRP A 640 25.74 4.14 22.99
CA TRP A 640 26.37 5.46 22.99
C TRP A 640 26.25 6.18 21.65
N SER A 641 26.46 5.46 20.54
CA SER A 641 26.25 6.02 19.20
C SER A 641 24.80 6.42 19.01
N ARG A 642 23.86 5.54 19.37
CA ARG A 642 22.41 5.83 19.28
C ARG A 642 22.02 7.06 20.10
N PHE A 643 22.60 7.22 21.28
CA PHE A 643 22.39 8.42 22.09
C PHE A 643 22.94 9.69 21.42
N ARG A 644 24.11 9.63 20.77
CA ARG A 644 24.63 10.78 20.00
C ARG A 644 23.75 11.12 18.80
N ASP A 645 23.18 10.12 18.14
CA ASP A 645 22.21 10.31 17.06
C ASP A 645 20.96 11.02 17.60
N LEU A 646 20.47 10.61 18.78
CA LEU A 646 19.39 11.30 19.50
C LEU A 646 19.77 12.73 19.87
N GLU A 647 20.96 12.99 20.42
CA GLU A 647 21.43 14.34 20.73
C GLU A 647 21.49 15.23 19.49
N SER A 648 21.96 14.69 18.37
CA SER A 648 21.96 15.39 17.08
C SER A 648 20.54 15.71 16.61
N ALA A 649 19.60 14.75 16.75
CA ALA A 649 18.20 14.95 16.39
C ALA A 649 17.52 16.01 17.28
N ILE A 650 17.77 15.99 18.59
CA ILE A 650 17.27 16.99 19.55
C ILE A 650 17.86 18.36 19.23
N ALA A 651 19.17 18.45 18.98
CA ALA A 651 19.83 19.72 18.66
C ALA A 651 19.32 20.34 17.36
N GLN A 652 19.00 19.51 16.36
CA GLN A 652 18.36 19.97 15.14
C GLN A 652 16.91 20.42 15.36
N ASN A 653 16.25 19.93 16.43
CA ASN A 653 14.85 20.11 16.81
C ASN A 653 13.91 20.28 15.60
N ARG A 654 14.06 19.40 14.61
CA ARG A 654 13.33 19.56 13.34
C ARG A 654 11.84 19.55 13.64
N PHE A 655 11.17 20.63 13.27
CA PHE A 655 9.73 20.84 13.45
C PHE A 655 9.27 20.98 14.91
N GLY A 656 10.16 21.35 15.85
CA GLY A 656 9.78 21.52 17.26
C GLY A 656 9.40 20.21 17.96
N ARG A 657 9.70 19.05 17.36
CA ARG A 657 9.29 17.74 17.89
C ARG A 657 9.83 17.48 19.29
N ALA A 658 11.02 17.97 19.60
CA ALA A 658 11.59 17.83 20.94
C ALA A 658 10.70 18.50 21.99
N ASP A 659 9.99 19.57 21.65
CA ASP A 659 9.19 20.37 22.59
C ASP A 659 8.01 19.55 23.15
N GLY A 660 7.49 18.59 22.37
CA GLY A 660 6.40 17.71 22.76
C GLY A 660 6.81 16.48 23.58
N VAL A 661 8.10 16.17 23.65
CA VAL A 661 8.62 14.92 24.30
C VAL A 661 9.77 15.21 25.29
N GLN A 662 9.73 16.38 25.93
CA GLN A 662 10.74 16.76 26.93
C GLN A 662 10.87 15.77 28.10
N PRO A 663 9.78 15.16 28.63
CA PRO A 663 9.90 14.13 29.67
C PRO A 663 10.72 12.91 29.23
N GLU A 664 10.51 12.43 28.00
CA GLU A 664 11.19 11.27 27.42
C GLU A 664 12.67 11.60 27.17
N ILE A 665 12.95 12.79 26.62
CA ILE A 665 14.32 13.28 26.45
C ILE A 665 15.04 13.35 27.80
N ALA A 666 14.40 13.88 28.84
CA ALA A 666 14.96 13.94 30.17
C ALA A 666 15.19 12.53 30.77
N PHE A 667 14.25 11.62 30.56
CA PHE A 667 14.35 10.23 31.00
C PHE A 667 15.58 9.52 30.41
N VAL A 668 15.84 9.70 29.10
CA VAL A 668 17.01 9.12 28.43
C VAL A 668 18.30 9.80 28.89
N LYS A 669 18.32 11.14 29.01
CA LYS A 669 19.50 11.90 29.44
C LYS A 669 19.94 11.56 30.86
N ASP A 670 19.03 11.39 31.81
CA ASP A 670 19.35 10.99 33.19
C ASP A 670 20.03 9.60 33.26
N ARG A 671 19.81 8.77 32.25
CA ARG A 671 20.38 7.43 32.11
C ARG A 671 21.66 7.37 31.28
N GLN A 672 22.18 8.50 30.81
CA GLN A 672 23.38 8.56 29.97
C GLN A 672 24.59 7.84 30.58
N LYS A 673 24.74 7.91 31.90
CA LYS A 673 25.81 7.23 32.65
C LYS A 673 25.82 5.70 32.46
N TYR A 674 24.69 5.09 32.06
CA TYR A 674 24.57 3.64 31.89
C TYR A 674 24.94 3.16 30.48
N PHE A 675 24.95 4.01 29.45
CA PHE A 675 25.19 3.57 28.05
C PHE A 675 26.58 2.97 27.81
N LYS A 676 27.54 3.35 28.64
CA LYS A 676 28.92 2.85 28.59
C LYS A 676 29.20 1.70 29.55
N MET A 677 28.22 1.35 30.39
CA MET A 677 28.39 0.40 31.51
C MET A 677 28.76 -1.01 31.05
N ILE A 678 28.29 -1.43 29.87
CA ILE A 678 28.60 -2.75 29.29
C ILE A 678 29.67 -2.62 28.20
N SER A 679 29.54 -1.63 27.31
CA SER A 679 30.42 -1.47 26.14
C SER A 679 31.87 -1.14 26.50
N GLU A 680 32.15 -0.28 27.49
CA GLU A 680 33.53 0.06 27.86
C GLU A 680 34.27 -1.12 28.52
N PRO A 681 33.70 -1.84 29.51
CA PRO A 681 34.36 -3.02 30.06
C PRO A 681 34.58 -4.14 29.04
N LEU A 682 33.66 -4.35 28.08
CA LEU A 682 33.88 -5.30 26.97
C LEU A 682 35.07 -4.89 26.11
N GLN A 683 35.16 -3.63 25.71
CA GLN A 683 36.28 -3.11 24.89
C GLN A 683 37.63 -3.21 25.62
N LYS A 684 37.64 -3.05 26.94
CA LYS A 684 38.83 -3.19 27.79
C LYS A 684 39.17 -4.65 28.12
N GLY A 685 38.30 -5.60 27.76
CA GLY A 685 38.44 -7.02 28.13
C GLY A 685 38.20 -7.30 29.62
N GLU A 686 37.60 -6.36 30.36
CA GLU A 686 37.21 -6.51 31.76
C GLU A 686 35.97 -7.41 31.90
N LEU A 687 35.10 -7.41 30.88
CA LEU A 687 34.02 -8.39 30.73
C LEU A 687 34.41 -9.42 29.66
N PRO A 688 34.17 -10.73 29.91
CA PRO A 688 34.48 -11.75 28.93
C PRO A 688 33.53 -11.64 27.74
N LEU A 689 34.10 -11.70 26.54
CA LEU A 689 33.33 -11.84 25.30
C LEU A 689 32.73 -13.25 25.26
N ARG A 690 31.44 -13.34 24.97
CA ARG A 690 30.70 -14.62 24.81
C ARG A 690 29.82 -14.52 23.57
N LEU A 691 29.20 -15.61 23.16
CA LEU A 691 28.15 -15.53 22.15
C LEU A 691 26.83 -15.15 22.83
N GLY A 692 26.20 -14.10 22.33
CA GLY A 692 24.83 -13.71 22.68
C GLY A 692 23.90 -13.98 21.50
N HIS A 693 22.60 -14.10 21.78
CA HIS A 693 21.58 -14.05 20.74
C HIS A 693 21.48 -12.64 20.16
N ASN A 694 21.70 -11.63 20.99
CA ASN A 694 21.61 -10.19 20.71
C ASN A 694 20.23 -9.67 20.33
N ASP A 695 19.24 -10.53 20.08
CA ASP A 695 17.85 -10.13 19.82
C ASP A 695 16.87 -11.07 20.53
N CYS A 696 16.85 -11.03 21.87
CA CYS A 696 16.07 -11.97 22.69
C CYS A 696 14.56 -11.65 22.72
N ASN A 697 13.94 -11.45 21.56
CA ASN A 697 12.51 -11.16 21.41
C ASN A 697 11.63 -12.38 21.63
N LEU A 698 10.39 -12.16 22.09
CA LEU A 698 9.48 -13.26 22.37
C LEU A 698 9.02 -13.98 21.08
N ASN A 699 8.92 -13.23 19.98
CA ASN A 699 8.58 -13.77 18.67
C ASN A 699 9.68 -14.66 18.07
N ASN A 700 10.90 -14.62 18.63
CA ASN A 700 12.03 -15.50 18.29
C ASN A 700 12.03 -16.83 19.08
N VAL A 701 11.02 -17.06 19.92
CA VAL A 701 10.79 -18.33 20.62
C VAL A 701 9.58 -19.03 20.03
N LEU A 702 9.76 -20.28 19.59
CA LEU A 702 8.67 -21.12 19.10
C LEU A 702 8.15 -22.02 20.21
N PHE A 703 6.83 -22.01 20.37
CA PHE A 703 6.06 -22.79 21.33
C PHE A 703 5.31 -23.90 20.61
N ASP A 704 5.27 -25.07 21.22
CA ASP A 704 4.49 -26.22 20.73
C ASP A 704 2.99 -25.97 20.96
N ASP A 705 2.17 -26.16 19.91
CA ASP A 705 0.74 -25.86 19.93
C ASP A 705 -0.05 -26.69 20.96
N GLU A 706 0.43 -27.88 21.31
CA GLU A 706 -0.25 -28.77 22.25
C GLU A 706 0.09 -28.45 23.71
N THR A 707 1.38 -28.27 23.99
CA THR A 707 1.90 -28.13 25.36
C THR A 707 2.06 -26.68 25.78
N ASN A 708 2.07 -25.76 24.82
CA ASN A 708 2.38 -24.35 25.00
C ASN A 708 3.72 -24.11 25.72
N LEU A 709 4.69 -25.01 25.46
CA LEU A 709 6.04 -24.91 25.99
C LEU A 709 7.03 -24.63 24.85
N PRO A 710 8.12 -23.88 25.10
CA PRO A 710 9.13 -23.62 24.09
C PRO A 710 9.76 -24.90 23.55
N VAL A 711 9.95 -24.96 22.25
CA VAL A 711 10.60 -26.08 21.56
C VAL A 711 11.77 -25.66 20.67
N ALA A 712 11.87 -24.39 20.30
CA ALA A 712 12.96 -23.86 19.51
C ALA A 712 13.23 -22.37 19.78
N ILE A 713 14.43 -21.93 19.47
CA ILE A 713 14.79 -20.53 19.27
C ILE A 713 15.16 -20.35 17.81
N ILE A 714 14.68 -19.27 17.21
CA ILE A 714 14.88 -18.91 15.81
C ILE A 714 15.50 -17.51 15.71
N ASP A 715 15.71 -17.05 14.48
CA ASP A 715 16.36 -15.78 14.17
C ASP A 715 17.80 -15.68 14.67
N LEU A 716 18.59 -16.68 14.28
CA LEU A 716 19.99 -16.82 14.69
C LEU A 716 20.94 -15.84 13.97
N ASP A 717 20.41 -14.87 13.23
CA ASP A 717 21.17 -13.96 12.38
C ASP A 717 21.97 -12.92 13.18
N THR A 718 21.48 -12.64 14.39
CA THR A 718 22.13 -11.75 15.35
C THR A 718 23.03 -12.49 16.32
N VAL A 719 23.21 -13.81 16.18
CA VAL A 719 24.10 -14.59 17.06
C VAL A 719 25.56 -14.30 16.71
N MET A 720 26.20 -13.51 17.56
CA MET A 720 27.57 -13.05 17.36
C MET A 720 28.23 -12.68 18.69
N PRO A 721 29.57 -12.45 18.71
CA PRO A 721 30.28 -12.12 19.94
C PRO A 721 29.74 -10.85 20.61
N SER A 722 29.37 -10.97 21.88
CA SER A 722 28.67 -9.95 22.66
C SER A 722 28.76 -10.23 24.18
N SER A 723 27.91 -9.58 24.97
CA SER A 723 27.70 -9.85 26.39
C SER A 723 26.30 -10.44 26.63
N PRO A 724 26.17 -11.51 27.43
CA PRO A 724 24.87 -12.02 27.88
C PRO A 724 24.03 -11.00 28.66
N LEU A 725 24.64 -9.89 29.11
CA LEU A 725 23.92 -8.79 29.75
C LEU A 725 23.00 -8.04 28.77
N TYR A 726 23.32 -8.01 27.48
CA TYR A 726 22.43 -7.45 26.46
C TYR A 726 21.21 -8.33 26.27
N ASP A 727 21.40 -9.65 26.05
CA ASP A 727 20.33 -10.65 25.96
C ASP A 727 19.39 -10.62 27.19
N PHE A 728 19.98 -10.49 28.38
CA PHE A 728 19.20 -10.33 29.62
C PHE A 728 18.41 -9.01 29.62
N GLY A 729 19.03 -7.91 29.19
CA GLY A 729 18.38 -6.61 29.06
C GLY A 729 17.19 -6.64 28.11
N ASP A 730 17.35 -7.25 26.93
CA ASP A 730 16.27 -7.44 25.95
C ASP A 730 15.15 -8.29 26.52
N SER A 731 15.48 -9.42 27.16
CA SER A 731 14.49 -10.27 27.82
C SER A 731 13.69 -9.51 28.89
N ILE A 732 14.34 -8.70 29.72
CA ILE A 732 13.66 -7.87 30.73
C ILE A 732 12.81 -6.78 30.08
N ARG A 733 13.31 -6.13 29.01
CA ARG A 733 12.56 -5.13 28.25
C ARG A 733 11.22 -5.71 27.79
N ILE A 734 11.22 -6.90 27.18
CA ILE A 734 10.00 -7.57 26.70
C ILE A 734 9.06 -7.93 27.85
N GLY A 735 9.59 -8.46 28.94
CA GLY A 735 8.77 -8.83 30.11
C GLY A 735 8.14 -7.65 30.85
N THR A 736 8.64 -6.44 30.62
CA THR A 736 8.19 -5.22 31.31
C THR A 736 7.48 -4.23 30.39
N ASN A 737 7.52 -4.45 29.08
CA ASN A 737 6.83 -3.63 28.09
C ASN A 737 5.45 -4.23 27.77
N THR A 738 4.43 -3.37 27.69
CA THR A 738 3.08 -3.79 27.26
C THR A 738 2.84 -3.57 25.77
N ALA A 739 3.73 -2.82 25.12
CA ALA A 739 3.76 -2.65 23.68
C ALA A 739 4.19 -3.94 22.99
N GLN A 740 3.63 -4.20 21.81
CA GLN A 740 4.17 -5.24 20.93
C GLN A 740 5.57 -4.83 20.49
N ASP A 741 6.50 -5.78 20.35
CA ASP A 741 7.86 -5.48 19.88
C ASP A 741 7.85 -4.75 18.51
N ASP A 742 6.78 -4.95 17.72
CA ASP A 742 6.55 -4.34 16.41
C ASP A 742 5.49 -3.21 16.41
N GLU A 743 5.14 -2.66 17.58
CA GLU A 743 4.22 -1.52 17.66
C GLU A 743 4.87 -0.29 16.99
N LYS A 744 4.22 0.24 15.95
CA LYS A 744 4.71 1.42 15.22
C LYS A 744 4.68 2.66 16.13
N ASP A 745 5.85 3.28 16.33
CA ASP A 745 6.02 4.58 17.01
C ASP A 745 5.19 5.72 16.37
#